data_AF-A0A814FS28-F1
#
_entry.id   AF-A0A814FS28-F1
#
_cell.length_a   1.000
_cell.length_b   1.000
_cell.length_c   1.000
_cell.angle_alpha   90.00
_cell.angle_beta   90.00
_cell.angle_gamma   90.00
#
_symmetry.space_group_name_H-M   'P 1'
#
loop_
_entity.id
_entity.type
_entity.pdbx_description
1 polymer ?
#
loop_
_entity_poly.entity_id
_entity_poly.type
_entity_poly.pdbx_seq_one_letter_code
_entity_poly.pdbx_strand_id
1 'polypeptide(L)'
;MARSNSNASQRRKLALIIGNGRYNLSENRLDYAKQNADELSALLKSVGFKVTLVHDIQRHEFANCFVAFSAAIREDDLVLIYFCGQACHVDGTNFLIPTGDNDIETKDDFEDSANKLKNMITQIADSKQSYATIFIFDCSKPYLVKSTKKSKSLDRCAGLNKISPSPQTFIQFARSSDDHASTNLYFEHLLKNIVQENVELVDALRRVEKDVAQESNKKQQPLSMDNLDKSRSICLNPVVLEKWDEVKPSEMAEFKKKQAELKACYDNYPTIDELTKKNKSSIEKAEGLTKEILSKTPSGDATKTDTVCHVLYKLFEQENQECLFFDSTQDMKLHDASSNLADFSTQDKPFVLKLNNVHGLGTKTYADDGQQGLNVVQTLERAREQNQSHPVLDDIVDRLAKAHDVNKKQIKIKNFFYGSCGVVYTVDDLPKNIVKSLSTVTDRLRERFEQFQSAKIHPLLFRPSFDISQFDERGNKTFTEQGKLEVGPPGRKMTYYQPVGWTRYGLKVLGRYENDTWLDPFGHEKNWYKAYHGTGRAEAQDFGKADGDIDKQYAAIDAAASIHKNGFREARVHVYGAGVYCSPDPTFPVKNYVGTVELKTEQGPKKFMCMLQVAVNPDGVTFTTAPQIWVVPKPKDIRTYGILIKEV
;
A
#
# COMPACT_ATOMS: atom_id res chain seq x y z
N MET A 1 -22.75 28.01 4.93
CA MET A 1 -23.23 26.93 4.04
C MET A 1 -22.16 26.69 2.98
N ALA A 2 -21.34 25.65 3.15
CA ALA A 2 -20.36 25.25 2.14
C ALA A 2 -21.12 24.54 1.01
N ARG A 3 -21.15 25.14 -0.19
CA ARG A 3 -21.70 24.49 -1.38
C ARG A 3 -20.83 23.28 -1.70
N SER A 4 -21.46 22.11 -1.83
CA SER A 4 -20.81 20.84 -2.14
C SER A 4 -20.05 20.92 -3.47
N ASN A 5 -18.87 20.29 -3.53
CA ASN A 5 -17.95 20.25 -4.69
C ASN A 5 -18.46 19.42 -5.89
N SER A 6 -19.77 19.21 -6.00
CA SER A 6 -20.41 18.44 -7.07
C SER A 6 -20.34 19.10 -8.46
N ASN A 7 -19.85 20.34 -8.57
CA ASN A 7 -19.83 21.11 -9.82
C ASN A 7 -18.52 21.03 -10.62
N ALA A 8 -17.45 20.40 -10.11
CA ALA A 8 -16.15 20.43 -10.81
C ALA A 8 -16.18 19.78 -12.21
N SER A 9 -17.05 18.78 -12.43
CA SER A 9 -17.24 18.15 -13.75
C SER A 9 -18.24 18.86 -14.66
N GLN A 10 -18.98 19.87 -14.17
CA GLN A 10 -20.05 20.57 -14.90
C GLN A 10 -19.70 22.00 -15.31
N ARG A 11 -18.55 22.55 -14.87
CA ARG A 11 -18.13 23.92 -15.24
C ARG A 11 -17.70 23.99 -16.69
N ARG A 12 -18.07 25.08 -17.37
CA ARG A 12 -17.63 25.37 -18.73
C ARG A 12 -16.13 25.68 -18.72
N LYS A 13 -15.41 25.03 -19.62
CA LYS A 13 -13.98 25.21 -19.82
C LYS A 13 -13.77 25.90 -21.16
N LEU A 14 -13.11 27.06 -21.16
CA LEU A 14 -12.83 27.87 -22.35
C LEU A 14 -11.32 27.98 -22.50
N ALA A 15 -10.81 27.80 -23.72
CA ALA A 15 -9.40 28.05 -24.00
C ALA A 15 -9.22 28.97 -25.21
N LEU A 16 -8.29 29.91 -25.10
CA LEU A 16 -7.74 30.67 -26.22
C LEU A 16 -6.29 30.22 -26.43
N ILE A 17 -5.98 29.67 -27.60
CA ILE A 17 -4.66 29.16 -27.94
C ILE A 17 -4.16 29.93 -29.16
N ILE A 18 -3.04 30.62 -29.03
CA ILE A 18 -2.41 31.41 -30.10
C ILE A 18 -1.02 30.86 -30.35
N GLY A 19 -0.75 30.45 -31.59
CA GLY A 19 0.58 30.03 -32.06
C GLY A 19 1.10 30.97 -33.15
N ASN A 20 2.06 31.83 -32.80
CA ASN A 20 2.71 32.75 -33.74
C ASN A 20 4.13 32.27 -34.06
N GLY A 21 4.36 31.87 -35.30
CA GLY A 21 5.67 31.41 -35.78
C GLY A 21 6.21 32.17 -37.00
N ARG A 22 5.34 32.80 -37.80
CA ARG A 22 5.70 33.42 -39.09
C ARG A 22 6.06 34.90 -38.97
N TYR A 23 7.09 35.22 -38.19
CA TYR A 23 7.64 36.58 -38.10
C TYR A 23 8.42 36.95 -39.38
N ASN A 24 8.52 38.26 -39.66
CA ASN A 24 9.15 38.75 -40.88
C ASN A 24 10.67 38.52 -40.87
N LEU A 25 11.31 38.71 -39.72
CA LEU A 25 12.73 38.35 -39.52
C LEU A 25 12.89 36.84 -39.33
N SER A 26 13.76 36.22 -40.13
CA SER A 26 14.04 34.78 -40.08
C SER A 26 14.47 34.29 -38.69
N GLU A 27 15.22 35.12 -37.98
CA GLU A 27 15.78 34.86 -36.66
C GLU A 27 14.71 34.85 -35.55
N ASN A 28 13.58 35.51 -35.80
CA ASN A 28 12.43 35.56 -34.90
C ASN A 28 11.40 34.45 -35.19
N ARG A 29 11.55 33.67 -36.28
CA ARG A 29 10.60 32.61 -36.63
C ARG A 29 10.60 31.44 -35.64
N LEU A 30 9.42 30.86 -35.41
CA LEU A 30 9.21 29.73 -34.51
C LEU A 30 8.43 28.63 -35.22
N ASP A 31 9.15 27.73 -35.86
CA ASP A 31 8.56 26.66 -36.69
C ASP A 31 7.67 25.70 -35.86
N TYR A 32 7.92 25.58 -34.56
CA TYR A 32 7.14 24.74 -33.64
C TYR A 32 5.84 25.39 -33.15
N ALA A 33 5.67 26.72 -33.27
CA ALA A 33 4.57 27.43 -32.60
C ALA A 33 3.18 26.99 -33.08
N LYS A 34 3.03 26.74 -34.39
CA LYS A 34 1.78 26.22 -34.95
C LYS A 34 1.51 24.80 -34.44
N GLN A 35 2.51 23.92 -34.49
CA GLN A 35 2.37 22.53 -34.05
C GLN A 35 1.98 22.45 -32.57
N ASN A 36 2.65 23.23 -31.71
CA ASN A 36 2.33 23.28 -30.29
C ASN A 36 0.89 23.72 -30.04
N ALA A 37 0.42 24.74 -30.76
CA ALA A 37 -0.94 25.23 -30.65
C ALA A 37 -1.97 24.17 -31.08
N ASP A 38 -1.71 23.46 -32.18
CA ASP A 38 -2.53 22.35 -32.67
C ASP A 38 -2.60 21.18 -31.65
N GLU A 39 -1.46 20.77 -31.10
CA GLU A 39 -1.36 19.66 -30.13
C GLU A 39 -2.06 19.97 -28.80
N LEU A 40 -1.82 21.16 -28.24
CA LEU A 40 -2.48 21.57 -26.99
C LEU A 40 -3.99 21.77 -27.20
N SER A 41 -4.40 22.25 -28.37
CA SER A 41 -5.81 22.36 -28.76
C SER A 41 -6.50 21.00 -28.75
N ALA A 42 -5.87 19.98 -29.35
CA ALA A 42 -6.40 18.62 -29.34
C ALA A 42 -6.49 18.06 -27.91
N LEU A 43 -5.46 18.27 -27.09
CA LEU A 43 -5.40 17.79 -25.72
C LEU A 43 -6.44 18.45 -24.80
N LEU A 44 -6.61 19.77 -24.89
CA LEU A 44 -7.60 20.46 -24.06
C LEU A 44 -9.05 20.13 -24.50
N LYS A 45 -9.28 19.91 -25.80
CA LYS A 45 -10.57 19.42 -26.30
C LYS A 45 -10.92 18.04 -25.73
N SER A 46 -9.94 17.13 -25.58
CA SER A 46 -10.21 15.78 -25.06
C SER A 46 -10.70 15.79 -23.61
N VAL A 47 -10.39 16.85 -22.84
CA VAL A 47 -10.85 17.04 -21.45
C VAL A 47 -11.96 18.09 -21.33
N GLY A 48 -12.65 18.40 -22.44
CA GLY A 48 -13.90 19.16 -22.46
C GLY A 48 -13.76 20.68 -22.59
N PHE A 49 -12.61 21.21 -23.00
CA PHE A 49 -12.49 22.63 -23.33
C PHE A 49 -13.15 22.98 -24.67
N LYS A 50 -13.88 24.10 -24.69
CA LYS A 50 -14.18 24.82 -25.93
C LYS A 50 -12.98 25.69 -26.28
N VAL A 51 -12.22 25.26 -27.28
CA VAL A 51 -10.98 25.90 -27.70
C VAL A 51 -11.20 26.83 -28.90
N THR A 52 -10.78 28.09 -28.77
CA THR A 52 -10.53 29.03 -29.86
C THR A 52 -9.05 28.97 -30.21
N LEU A 53 -8.73 28.48 -31.41
CA LEU A 53 -7.36 28.31 -31.90
C LEU A 53 -7.07 29.38 -32.97
N VAL A 54 -5.96 30.11 -32.81
CA VAL A 54 -5.51 31.14 -33.76
C VAL A 54 -4.04 30.91 -34.10
N HIS A 55 -3.70 31.05 -35.38
CA HIS A 55 -2.33 30.94 -35.87
C HIS A 55 -1.88 32.26 -36.46
N ASP A 56 -0.63 32.63 -36.21
CA ASP A 56 0.06 33.76 -36.84
C ASP A 56 -0.77 35.06 -36.86
N ILE A 57 -1.29 35.43 -35.67
CA ILE A 57 -2.22 36.55 -35.52
C ILE A 57 -1.56 37.89 -35.87
N GLN A 58 -2.26 38.70 -36.65
CA GLN A 58 -1.82 40.04 -37.03
C GLN A 58 -2.16 41.08 -35.96
N ARG A 59 -1.49 42.24 -35.99
CA ARG A 59 -1.67 43.30 -34.99
C ARG A 59 -3.14 43.72 -34.83
N HIS A 60 -3.81 44.02 -35.94
CA HIS A 60 -5.20 44.50 -35.94
C HIS A 60 -6.21 43.43 -35.48
N GLU A 61 -5.84 42.15 -35.56
CA GLU A 61 -6.67 41.02 -35.13
C GLU A 61 -6.49 40.72 -33.64
N PHE A 62 -5.34 41.07 -33.07
CA PHE A 62 -4.96 40.74 -31.69
C PHE A 62 -5.96 41.28 -30.67
N ALA A 63 -6.24 42.58 -30.71
CA ALA A 63 -7.20 43.21 -29.80
C ALA A 63 -8.62 42.63 -29.99
N ASN A 64 -9.07 42.47 -31.24
CA ASN A 64 -10.39 41.94 -31.57
C ASN A 64 -10.56 40.50 -31.08
N CYS A 65 -9.52 39.67 -31.19
CA CYS A 65 -9.51 38.29 -30.71
C CYS A 65 -9.73 38.23 -29.19
N PHE A 66 -8.98 39.03 -28.43
CA PHE A 66 -9.15 39.09 -26.97
C PHE A 66 -10.51 39.68 -26.56
N VAL A 67 -11.02 40.68 -27.29
CA VAL A 67 -12.37 41.23 -27.05
C VAL A 67 -13.44 40.17 -27.27
N ALA A 68 -13.40 39.48 -28.42
CA ALA A 68 -14.35 38.43 -28.75
C ALA A 68 -14.28 37.26 -27.75
N PHE A 69 -13.08 36.85 -27.35
CA PHE A 69 -12.90 35.79 -26.35
C PHE A 69 -13.38 36.22 -24.97
N SER A 70 -13.05 37.46 -24.53
CA SER A 70 -13.53 37.99 -23.24
C SER A 70 -15.05 38.07 -23.17
N ALA A 71 -15.72 38.37 -24.29
CA ALA A 71 -17.17 38.42 -24.36
C ALA A 71 -17.84 37.03 -24.25
N ALA A 72 -17.11 35.94 -24.52
CA ALA A 72 -17.61 34.57 -24.40
C ALA A 72 -17.52 33.98 -22.98
N ILE A 73 -16.72 34.62 -22.11
CA ILE A 73 -16.53 34.24 -20.71
C ILE A 73 -17.79 34.60 -19.91
N ARG A 74 -18.21 33.67 -19.06
CA ARG A 74 -19.30 33.83 -18.09
C ARG A 74 -18.78 33.61 -16.67
N GLU A 75 -19.59 33.96 -15.69
CA GLU A 75 -19.32 33.68 -14.28
C GLU A 75 -19.09 32.18 -14.06
N ASP A 76 -18.15 31.82 -13.18
CA ASP A 76 -17.75 30.44 -12.84
C ASP A 76 -17.09 29.63 -13.99
N ASP A 77 -16.77 30.26 -15.13
CA ASP A 77 -16.00 29.59 -16.19
C ASP A 77 -14.55 29.32 -15.74
N LEU A 78 -13.98 28.19 -16.19
CA LEU A 78 -12.55 27.93 -16.13
C LEU A 78 -11.92 28.36 -17.45
N VAL A 79 -11.01 29.34 -17.39
CA VAL A 79 -10.45 29.97 -18.59
C VAL A 79 -8.95 29.69 -18.67
N LEU A 80 -8.50 29.22 -19.83
CA LEU A 80 -7.08 28.98 -20.12
C LEU A 80 -6.66 29.79 -21.36
N ILE A 81 -5.55 30.52 -21.26
CA ILE A 81 -4.95 31.25 -22.36
C ILE A 81 -3.55 30.71 -22.55
N TYR A 82 -3.25 30.20 -23.73
CA TYR A 82 -1.91 29.77 -24.13
C TYR A 82 -1.44 30.63 -25.31
N PHE A 83 -0.27 31.22 -25.17
CA PHE A 83 0.40 31.95 -26.25
C PHE A 83 1.79 31.37 -26.46
N CYS A 84 2.04 30.86 -27.67
CA CYS A 84 3.36 30.50 -28.15
C CYS A 84 3.81 31.51 -29.21
N GLY A 85 4.90 32.24 -28.96
CA GLY A 85 5.30 33.34 -29.85
C GLY A 85 6.51 34.14 -29.37
N GLN A 86 6.70 35.32 -29.93
CA GLN A 86 7.71 36.28 -29.52
C GLN A 86 7.10 37.28 -28.56
N ALA A 87 7.87 37.62 -27.54
CA ALA A 87 7.50 38.63 -26.56
C ALA A 87 8.77 39.23 -25.96
N CYS A 88 8.65 40.47 -25.51
CA CYS A 88 9.76 41.14 -24.84
C CYS A 88 9.24 42.14 -23.81
N HIS A 89 10.15 42.74 -23.06
CA HIS A 89 9.84 43.97 -22.34
C HIS A 89 10.66 45.14 -22.87
N VAL A 90 10.04 46.33 -22.85
CA VAL A 90 10.66 47.63 -23.11
C VAL A 90 10.26 48.55 -21.96
N ASP A 91 11.27 49.16 -21.31
CA ASP A 91 11.08 50.11 -20.19
C ASP A 91 10.10 49.64 -19.11
N GLY A 92 10.22 48.36 -18.73
CA GLY A 92 9.40 47.72 -17.70
C GLY A 92 8.03 47.22 -18.19
N THR A 93 7.63 47.49 -19.43
CA THR A 93 6.35 47.07 -20.01
C THR A 93 6.54 45.82 -20.87
N ASN A 94 5.73 44.79 -20.61
CA ASN A 94 5.71 43.55 -21.39
C ASN A 94 4.83 43.66 -22.65
N PHE A 95 5.35 43.20 -23.78
CA PHE A 95 4.67 43.19 -25.08
C PHE A 95 4.63 41.78 -25.69
N LEU A 96 3.47 41.39 -26.21
CA LEU A 96 3.33 40.25 -27.13
C LEU A 96 3.40 40.76 -28.57
N ILE A 97 4.14 40.04 -29.41
CA ILE A 97 4.48 40.51 -30.75
C ILE A 97 3.61 39.77 -31.79
N PRO A 98 2.87 40.50 -32.65
CA PRO A 98 2.13 39.91 -33.75
C PRO A 98 3.07 39.46 -34.88
N THR A 99 2.62 38.63 -35.82
CA THR A 99 3.45 38.18 -36.96
C THR A 99 3.60 39.24 -38.06
N GLY A 100 2.78 40.29 -38.04
CA GLY A 100 2.93 41.50 -38.87
C GLY A 100 3.89 42.51 -38.26
N ASP A 101 5.11 42.07 -37.90
CA ASP A 101 6.10 42.81 -37.11
C ASP A 101 7.02 43.75 -37.94
N ASN A 102 6.67 44.03 -39.20
CA ASN A 102 7.47 44.91 -40.08
C ASN A 102 7.61 46.34 -39.54
N ASP A 103 6.61 46.80 -38.78
CA ASP A 103 6.55 48.14 -38.23
C ASP A 103 7.30 48.25 -36.89
N ILE A 104 8.09 47.24 -36.48
CA ILE A 104 8.93 47.25 -35.27
C ILE A 104 10.41 47.29 -35.68
N GLU A 105 10.93 48.51 -35.88
CA GLU A 105 12.33 48.74 -36.27
C GLU A 105 13.17 49.37 -35.15
N THR A 106 12.53 49.94 -34.14
CA THR A 106 13.15 50.59 -32.99
C THR A 106 12.44 50.20 -31.70
N LYS A 107 13.01 50.60 -30.55
CA LYS A 107 12.39 50.37 -29.24
C LYS A 107 11.10 51.18 -29.05
N ASP A 108 10.99 52.35 -29.68
CA ASP A 108 9.83 53.22 -29.55
C ASP A 108 8.62 52.64 -30.30
N ASP A 109 8.86 51.88 -31.36
CA ASP A 109 7.81 51.28 -32.19
C ASP A 109 6.99 50.20 -31.46
N PHE A 110 7.48 49.63 -30.35
CA PHE A 110 6.73 48.60 -29.60
C PHE A 110 5.43 49.12 -29.00
N GLU A 111 5.41 50.39 -28.60
CA GLU A 111 4.23 51.04 -28.04
C GLU A 111 3.08 51.11 -29.05
N ASP A 112 3.40 51.40 -30.31
CA ASP A 112 2.43 51.45 -31.38
C ASP A 112 2.20 50.07 -32.00
N SER A 113 3.24 49.30 -32.31
CA SER A 113 3.17 48.13 -33.19
C SER A 113 3.05 46.77 -32.48
N ALA A 114 3.25 46.70 -31.15
CA ALA A 114 3.07 45.48 -30.36
C ALA A 114 1.87 45.59 -29.39
N ASN A 115 1.65 44.56 -28.58
CA ASN A 115 0.48 44.51 -27.71
C ASN A 115 0.87 44.38 -26.23
N LYS A 116 0.43 45.35 -25.41
CA LYS A 116 0.70 45.37 -23.97
C LYS A 116 0.05 44.18 -23.26
N LEU A 117 0.88 43.29 -22.72
CA LEU A 117 0.43 42.08 -22.04
C LEU A 117 -0.49 42.38 -20.84
N LYS A 118 -0.17 43.44 -20.07
CA LYS A 118 -0.98 43.86 -18.92
C LYS A 118 -2.42 44.16 -19.33
N ASN A 119 -2.63 44.86 -20.44
CA ASN A 119 -3.97 45.21 -20.90
C ASN A 119 -4.80 43.97 -21.23
N MET A 120 -4.19 42.96 -21.85
CA MET A 120 -4.86 41.69 -22.15
C MET A 120 -5.22 40.90 -20.90
N ILE A 121 -4.29 40.81 -19.93
CA ILE A 121 -4.53 40.13 -18.66
C ILE A 121 -5.70 40.80 -17.94
N THR A 122 -5.65 42.12 -17.79
CA THR A 122 -6.73 42.91 -17.16
C THR A 122 -8.05 42.72 -17.90
N GLN A 123 -8.05 42.81 -19.23
CA GLN A 123 -9.27 42.65 -20.04
C GLN A 123 -9.95 41.30 -19.80
N ILE A 124 -9.19 40.21 -19.69
CA ILE A 124 -9.73 38.87 -19.48
C ILE A 124 -10.06 38.63 -18.00
N ALA A 125 -9.14 38.93 -17.09
CA ALA A 125 -9.29 38.66 -15.67
C ALA A 125 -10.40 39.51 -15.03
N ASP A 126 -10.61 40.73 -15.54
CA ASP A 126 -11.63 41.65 -15.03
C ASP A 126 -12.93 41.59 -15.85
N SER A 127 -12.99 40.78 -16.91
CA SER A 127 -14.19 40.67 -17.77
C SER A 127 -15.43 40.19 -16.99
N LYS A 128 -15.26 39.14 -16.16
CA LYS A 128 -16.27 38.48 -15.32
C LYS A 128 -15.59 37.76 -14.16
N GLN A 129 -16.36 37.43 -13.11
CA GLN A 129 -15.89 36.58 -12.00
C GLN A 129 -15.78 35.11 -12.44
N SER A 130 -14.76 34.79 -13.23
CA SER A 130 -14.40 33.42 -13.62
C SER A 130 -14.08 32.58 -12.38
N TYR A 131 -14.25 31.25 -12.47
CA TYR A 131 -13.83 30.33 -11.41
C TYR A 131 -12.31 30.40 -11.21
N ALA A 132 -11.56 30.38 -12.32
CA ALA A 132 -10.13 30.62 -12.37
C ALA A 132 -9.71 31.01 -13.80
N THR A 133 -8.68 31.84 -13.91
CA THR A 133 -8.06 32.22 -15.19
C THR A 133 -6.59 31.84 -15.20
N ILE A 134 -6.17 31.02 -16.16
CA ILE A 134 -4.82 30.49 -16.27
C ILE A 134 -4.18 31.03 -17.54
N PHE A 135 -3.09 31.79 -17.41
CA PHE A 135 -2.30 32.25 -18.53
C PHE A 135 -0.98 31.49 -18.61
N ILE A 136 -0.67 30.97 -19.79
CA ILE A 136 0.59 30.28 -20.09
C ILE A 136 1.23 30.99 -21.29
N PHE A 137 2.36 31.64 -21.05
CA PHE A 137 3.14 32.32 -22.07
C PHE A 137 4.39 31.49 -22.38
N ASP A 138 4.27 30.68 -23.42
CA ASP A 138 5.34 29.92 -24.04
C ASP A 138 6.04 30.76 -25.11
N CYS A 139 6.46 31.95 -24.69
CA CYS A 139 7.22 32.83 -25.57
C CYS A 139 8.56 32.17 -25.88
N SER A 140 9.34 32.61 -26.88
CA SER A 140 10.70 32.11 -27.16
C SER A 140 11.79 33.16 -26.85
N LYS A 141 13.02 32.99 -27.37
CA LYS A 141 14.21 33.86 -27.26
C LYS A 141 13.88 35.37 -27.17
N PRO A 142 14.81 36.21 -26.66
CA PRO A 142 14.81 37.65 -26.91
C PRO A 142 14.42 38.02 -28.35
N TYR A 143 13.37 38.80 -28.53
CA TYR A 143 12.98 39.30 -29.85
C TYR A 143 14.09 40.20 -30.42
N LEU A 144 14.39 40.02 -31.71
CA LEU A 144 15.42 40.79 -32.41
C LEU A 144 14.81 41.94 -33.19
N VAL A 145 15.40 43.12 -33.04
CA VAL A 145 15.05 44.33 -33.80
C VAL A 145 16.20 44.66 -34.75
N LYS A 146 15.88 45.11 -35.97
CA LYS A 146 16.88 45.60 -36.93
C LYS A 146 17.45 46.94 -36.43
N SER A 147 18.75 47.01 -36.14
CA SER A 147 19.35 48.27 -35.69
C SER A 147 19.37 49.31 -36.82
N THR A 148 18.91 50.54 -36.54
CA THR A 148 18.88 51.67 -37.49
C THR A 148 20.20 52.44 -37.58
N LYS A 149 21.19 52.13 -36.75
CA LYS A 149 22.56 52.67 -36.87
C LYS A 149 23.31 51.88 -37.93
N LYS A 150 24.25 52.49 -38.66
CA LYS A 150 25.04 51.94 -39.80
C LYS A 150 25.82 50.61 -39.56
N SER A 151 25.56 49.89 -38.47
CA SER A 151 26.03 48.54 -38.19
C SER A 151 24.97 47.51 -38.63
N LYS A 152 25.39 46.46 -39.35
CA LYS A 152 24.55 45.28 -39.69
C LYS A 152 24.29 44.37 -38.47
N SER A 153 24.10 44.92 -37.27
CA SER A 153 23.91 44.17 -36.02
C SER A 153 22.44 44.12 -35.60
N LEU A 154 22.00 42.99 -35.03
CA LEU A 154 20.67 42.80 -34.45
C LEU A 154 20.69 43.16 -32.95
N ASP A 155 19.76 43.99 -32.50
CA ASP A 155 19.61 44.35 -31.08
C ASP A 155 18.60 43.39 -30.41
N ARG A 156 18.93 42.91 -29.19
CA ARG A 156 18.10 41.97 -28.41
C ARG A 156 17.23 42.71 -27.40
N CYS A 157 15.93 42.46 -27.41
CA CYS A 157 15.02 42.88 -26.34
C CYS A 157 14.96 41.83 -25.23
N ALA A 158 14.96 42.24 -23.96
CA ALA A 158 14.91 41.32 -22.84
C ALA A 158 13.55 40.57 -22.75
N GLY A 159 13.52 39.41 -22.09
CA GLY A 159 12.31 38.60 -21.92
C GLY A 159 11.25 39.24 -21.03
N LEU A 160 10.18 38.53 -20.70
CA LEU A 160 9.06 39.09 -19.93
C LEU A 160 9.43 39.38 -18.46
N ASN A 161 9.03 40.56 -17.97
CA ASN A 161 9.11 40.94 -16.55
C ASN A 161 7.93 40.37 -15.75
N LYS A 162 8.12 40.17 -14.44
CA LYS A 162 7.05 39.75 -13.53
C LYS A 162 5.87 40.73 -13.55
N ILE A 163 4.66 40.18 -13.52
CA ILE A 163 3.39 40.90 -13.41
C ILE A 163 2.66 40.41 -12.16
N SER A 164 2.05 41.33 -11.40
CA SER A 164 1.14 40.95 -10.31
C SER A 164 -0.19 40.44 -10.88
N PRO A 165 -0.59 39.19 -10.63
CA PRO A 165 -1.84 38.64 -11.14
C PRO A 165 -3.07 39.23 -10.42
N SER A 166 -4.14 39.49 -11.18
CA SER A 166 -5.48 39.80 -10.64
C SER A 166 -6.00 38.65 -9.75
N PRO A 167 -7.01 38.88 -8.89
CA PRO A 167 -7.65 37.80 -8.13
C PRO A 167 -8.10 36.64 -9.00
N GLN A 168 -8.00 35.42 -8.49
CA GLN A 168 -8.33 34.18 -9.21
C GLN A 168 -7.59 33.98 -10.53
N THR A 169 -6.37 34.53 -10.62
CA THR A 169 -5.52 34.41 -11.81
C THR A 169 -4.22 33.70 -11.48
N PHE A 170 -3.81 32.79 -12.37
CA PHE A 170 -2.49 32.18 -12.40
C PHE A 170 -1.81 32.53 -13.71
N ILE A 171 -0.54 32.91 -13.66
CA ILE A 171 0.26 33.25 -14.84
C ILE A 171 1.55 32.45 -14.76
N GLN A 172 1.89 31.74 -15.84
CA GLN A 172 3.18 31.08 -15.99
C GLN A 172 3.88 31.53 -17.26
N PHE A 173 5.15 31.88 -17.11
CA PHE A 173 6.06 32.09 -18.22
C PHE A 173 6.94 30.86 -18.39
N ALA A 174 7.15 30.41 -19.63
CA ALA A 174 8.01 29.28 -19.94
C ALA A 174 9.50 29.50 -19.57
N ARG A 175 9.89 30.75 -19.28
CA ARG A 175 11.22 31.12 -18.80
C ARG A 175 11.25 32.44 -18.02
N SER A 176 12.37 32.70 -17.35
CA SER A 176 12.70 33.99 -16.73
C SER A 176 13.23 35.01 -17.75
N SER A 177 13.30 36.28 -17.37
CA SER A 177 13.76 37.39 -18.24
C SER A 177 15.20 37.23 -18.76
N ASP A 178 16.03 36.50 -18.02
CA ASP A 178 17.49 36.40 -18.24
C ASP A 178 17.87 35.12 -19.00
N ASP A 179 16.89 34.27 -19.33
CA ASP A 179 17.09 33.05 -20.09
C ASP A 179 17.09 33.31 -21.62
N HIS A 180 17.96 32.61 -22.33
CA HIS A 180 18.17 32.72 -23.78
C HIS A 180 18.04 31.37 -24.51
N ALA A 181 17.65 30.30 -23.82
CA ALA A 181 17.46 28.98 -24.40
C ALA A 181 16.27 28.97 -25.37
N SER A 182 16.46 28.32 -26.51
CA SER A 182 15.44 28.15 -27.54
C SER A 182 15.16 26.69 -27.78
N THR A 183 14.34 26.13 -26.93
CA THR A 183 13.96 24.72 -26.97
C THR A 183 12.45 24.63 -26.87
N ASN A 184 11.89 23.53 -27.40
CA ASN A 184 10.48 23.20 -27.19
C ASN A 184 10.24 22.48 -25.85
N LEU A 185 11.25 22.49 -24.97
CA LEU A 185 11.31 21.65 -23.77
C LEU A 185 10.17 21.95 -22.80
N TYR A 186 9.83 23.23 -22.60
CA TYR A 186 8.70 23.61 -21.75
C TYR A 186 7.39 23.02 -22.27
N PHE A 187 7.14 23.11 -23.57
CA PHE A 187 5.93 22.57 -24.19
C PHE A 187 5.85 21.04 -24.04
N GLU A 188 6.96 20.33 -24.26
CA GLU A 188 7.00 18.86 -24.10
C GLU A 188 6.61 18.43 -22.68
N HIS A 189 7.09 19.15 -21.66
CA HIS A 189 6.72 18.89 -20.26
C HIS A 189 5.30 19.34 -19.95
N LEU A 190 4.85 20.46 -20.52
CA LEU A 190 3.48 20.93 -20.37
C LEU A 190 2.48 19.89 -20.88
N LEU A 191 2.68 19.38 -22.09
CA LEU A 191 1.80 18.40 -22.73
C LEU A 191 1.69 17.10 -21.91
N LYS A 192 2.81 16.65 -21.30
CA LYS A 192 2.86 15.46 -20.43
C LYS A 192 2.13 15.62 -19.10
N ASN A 193 1.96 16.85 -18.60
CA ASN A 193 1.51 17.10 -17.23
C ASN A 193 0.13 17.76 -17.13
N ILE A 194 -0.25 18.64 -18.07
CA ILE A 194 -1.38 19.57 -17.89
C ILE A 194 -2.76 18.89 -17.78
N VAL A 195 -2.95 17.70 -18.36
CA VAL A 195 -4.20 16.94 -18.29
C VAL A 195 -4.09 15.62 -17.52
N GLN A 196 -3.12 15.51 -16.61
CA GLN A 196 -3.00 14.33 -15.76
C GLN A 196 -4.29 14.09 -14.95
N GLU A 197 -4.74 12.84 -14.95
CA GLU A 197 -5.97 12.42 -14.28
C GLU A 197 -5.92 12.69 -12.78
N ASN A 198 -6.95 13.34 -12.24
CA ASN A 198 -7.09 13.70 -10.82
C ASN A 198 -5.96 14.53 -10.21
N VAL A 199 -5.12 15.16 -11.04
CA VAL A 199 -4.05 16.05 -10.56
C VAL A 199 -4.56 17.49 -10.50
N GLU A 200 -4.18 18.19 -9.44
CA GLU A 200 -4.43 19.62 -9.29
C GLU A 200 -3.55 20.40 -10.31
N LEU A 201 -4.15 21.32 -11.07
CA LEU A 201 -3.50 22.00 -12.18
C LEU A 201 -2.25 22.77 -11.76
N VAL A 202 -2.29 23.50 -10.64
CA VAL A 202 -1.13 24.24 -10.11
C VAL A 202 -0.01 23.28 -9.73
N ASP A 203 -0.33 22.12 -9.16
CA ASP A 203 0.67 21.09 -8.86
C ASP A 203 1.28 20.51 -10.15
N ALA A 204 0.47 20.29 -11.20
CA ALA A 204 0.96 19.89 -12.51
C ALA A 204 1.90 20.94 -13.13
N LEU A 205 1.53 22.23 -13.09
CA LEU A 205 2.35 23.33 -13.64
C LEU A 205 3.64 23.57 -12.84
N ARG A 206 3.64 23.30 -11.52
CA ARG A 206 4.86 23.29 -10.70
C ARG A 206 5.79 22.11 -11.02
N ARG A 207 5.24 20.94 -11.40
CA ARG A 207 6.06 19.82 -11.90
C ARG A 207 6.75 20.20 -13.21
N VAL A 208 6.02 20.83 -14.14
CA VAL A 208 6.59 21.38 -15.38
C VAL A 208 7.79 22.30 -15.08
N GLU A 209 7.63 23.24 -14.13
CA GLU A 209 8.73 24.10 -13.68
C GLU A 209 9.97 23.33 -13.24
N LYS A 210 9.76 22.34 -12.37
CA LYS A 210 10.84 21.54 -11.79
C LYS A 210 11.54 20.70 -12.86
N ASP A 211 10.77 20.02 -13.70
CA ASP A 211 11.29 19.07 -14.69
C ASP A 211 12.05 19.80 -15.80
N VAL A 212 11.55 20.96 -16.26
CA VAL A 212 12.24 21.83 -17.22
C VAL A 212 13.54 22.38 -16.63
N ALA A 213 13.52 22.87 -15.38
CA ALA A 213 14.73 23.38 -14.73
C ALA A 213 15.77 22.28 -14.51
N GLN A 214 15.34 21.05 -14.24
CA GLN A 214 16.22 19.91 -14.05
C GLN A 214 16.84 19.46 -15.39
N GLU A 215 16.02 19.22 -16.42
CA GLU A 215 16.49 18.72 -17.71
C GLU A 215 17.35 19.73 -18.47
N SER A 216 17.03 21.02 -18.35
CA SER A 216 17.82 22.10 -18.96
C SER A 216 19.10 22.43 -18.19
N ASN A 217 19.40 21.76 -17.06
CA ASN A 217 20.47 22.13 -16.14
C ASN A 217 20.38 23.61 -15.70
N LYS A 218 19.17 24.04 -15.34
CA LYS A 218 18.80 25.42 -14.95
C LYS A 218 19.05 26.48 -16.04
N LYS A 219 19.29 26.08 -17.28
CA LYS A 219 19.37 27.03 -18.40
C LYS A 219 18.01 27.63 -18.70
N GLN A 220 16.94 26.82 -18.63
CA GLN A 220 15.57 27.28 -18.72
C GLN A 220 14.87 27.19 -17.37
N GLN A 221 14.30 28.31 -16.92
CA GLN A 221 13.65 28.40 -15.62
C GLN A 221 12.26 29.01 -15.77
N PRO A 222 11.21 28.18 -15.90
CA PRO A 222 9.84 28.69 -15.93
C PRO A 222 9.49 29.38 -14.61
N LEU A 223 8.55 30.32 -14.68
CA LEU A 223 8.23 31.22 -13.58
C LEU A 223 6.71 31.38 -13.46
N SER A 224 6.18 31.09 -12.27
CA SER A 224 4.76 31.29 -11.95
C SER A 224 4.49 32.50 -11.06
N MET A 225 3.33 33.11 -11.27
CA MET A 225 2.69 34.08 -10.39
C MET A 225 1.26 33.60 -10.10
N ASP A 226 0.95 33.40 -8.83
CA ASP A 226 -0.27 32.73 -8.37
C ASP A 226 -1.07 33.63 -7.42
N ASN A 227 -2.32 33.92 -7.77
CA ASN A 227 -3.31 34.59 -6.93
C ASN A 227 -4.67 33.86 -6.98
N LEU A 228 -4.62 32.53 -7.05
CA LEU A 228 -5.79 31.66 -6.94
C LEU A 228 -6.24 31.50 -5.49
N ASP A 229 -7.55 31.34 -5.29
CA ASP A 229 -8.11 30.94 -4.00
C ASP A 229 -7.74 29.49 -3.70
N LYS A 230 -6.84 29.29 -2.74
CA LYS A 230 -6.31 27.96 -2.36
C LYS A 230 -7.37 27.01 -1.79
N SER A 231 -8.56 27.51 -1.44
CA SER A 231 -9.67 26.64 -1.03
C SER A 231 -10.38 25.96 -2.21
N ARG A 232 -10.14 26.43 -3.44
CA ARG A 232 -10.73 25.90 -4.67
C ARG A 232 -9.78 24.91 -5.34
N SER A 233 -10.30 23.77 -5.74
CA SER A 233 -9.55 22.76 -6.51
C SER A 233 -9.77 22.98 -8.00
N ILE A 234 -8.69 22.96 -8.80
CA ILE A 234 -8.74 23.04 -10.26
C ILE A 234 -8.13 21.75 -10.81
N CYS A 235 -8.97 20.85 -11.34
CA CYS A 235 -8.52 19.64 -12.02
C CYS A 235 -9.05 19.64 -13.45
N LEU A 236 -8.16 19.54 -14.45
CA LEU A 236 -8.57 19.58 -15.85
C LEU A 236 -9.18 18.27 -16.32
N ASN A 237 -8.69 17.15 -15.79
CA ASN A 237 -9.12 15.80 -16.13
C ASN A 237 -9.55 15.02 -14.86
N PRO A 238 -10.66 15.41 -14.22
CA PRO A 238 -11.18 14.64 -13.10
C PRO A 238 -11.70 13.30 -13.61
N VAL A 239 -11.24 12.20 -13.04
CA VAL A 239 -11.88 10.90 -13.24
C VAL A 239 -13.18 10.96 -12.45
N VAL A 240 -14.27 11.23 -13.16
CA VAL A 240 -15.60 11.02 -12.61
C VAL A 240 -15.76 9.51 -12.52
N LEU A 241 -15.57 8.96 -11.32
CA LEU A 241 -16.12 7.65 -11.00
C LEU A 241 -17.60 7.77 -11.35
N GLU A 242 -18.08 6.96 -12.30
CA GLU A 242 -19.50 6.91 -12.63
C GLU A 242 -20.30 6.94 -11.32
N LYS A 243 -21.31 7.79 -11.22
CA LYS A 243 -22.29 7.59 -10.15
C LYS A 243 -23.02 6.31 -10.52
N TRP A 244 -22.71 5.24 -9.81
CA TRP A 244 -23.41 3.96 -9.96
C TRP A 244 -24.78 4.12 -9.30
N ASP A 245 -25.74 4.68 -10.03
CA ASP A 245 -27.15 4.73 -9.59
C ASP A 245 -27.82 3.33 -9.62
N GLU A 246 -27.10 2.25 -9.92
CA GLU A 246 -27.68 0.89 -10.02
C GLU A 246 -26.79 -0.25 -9.47
N VAL A 247 -26.10 -0.08 -8.33
CA VAL A 247 -25.72 -1.29 -7.55
C VAL A 247 -26.97 -1.77 -6.81
N LYS A 248 -27.43 -2.99 -7.11
CA LYS A 248 -28.60 -3.54 -6.41
C LYS A 248 -28.35 -3.52 -4.91
N PRO A 249 -29.33 -3.14 -4.06
CA PRO A 249 -29.14 -3.13 -2.60
C PRO A 249 -28.60 -4.45 -2.03
N SER A 250 -28.95 -5.59 -2.65
CA SER A 250 -28.43 -6.91 -2.31
C SER A 250 -26.91 -7.05 -2.54
N GLU A 251 -26.41 -6.58 -3.68
CA GLU A 251 -24.97 -6.62 -4.03
C GLU A 251 -24.17 -5.71 -3.10
N MET A 252 -24.71 -4.53 -2.78
CA MET A 252 -24.09 -3.61 -1.82
C MET A 252 -24.09 -4.18 -0.40
N ALA A 253 -25.14 -4.90 0.01
CA ALA A 253 -25.20 -5.57 1.31
C ALA A 253 -24.17 -6.71 1.41
N GLU A 254 -24.05 -7.53 0.37
CA GLU A 254 -23.05 -8.59 0.28
C GLU A 254 -21.62 -8.03 0.29
N PHE A 255 -21.38 -6.94 -0.45
CA PHE A 255 -20.11 -6.24 -0.43
C PHE A 255 -19.77 -5.73 0.98
N LYS A 256 -20.70 -5.05 1.66
CA LYS A 256 -20.50 -4.59 3.06
C LYS A 256 -20.17 -5.74 4.01
N LYS A 257 -20.82 -6.89 3.85
CA LYS A 257 -20.54 -8.08 4.64
C LYS A 257 -19.11 -8.57 4.41
N LYS A 258 -18.70 -8.73 3.15
CA LYS A 258 -17.32 -9.12 2.78
C LYS A 258 -16.27 -8.13 3.31
N GLN A 259 -16.57 -6.84 3.26
CA GLN A 259 -15.71 -5.78 3.79
C GLN A 259 -15.55 -5.87 5.32
N ALA A 260 -16.62 -6.17 6.05
CA ALA A 260 -16.57 -6.39 7.50
C ALA A 260 -15.77 -7.65 7.86
N GLU A 261 -15.91 -8.73 7.09
CA GLU A 261 -15.16 -9.98 7.25
C GLU A 261 -13.65 -9.75 7.03
N LEU A 262 -13.27 -9.10 5.92
CA LEU A 262 -11.87 -8.74 5.63
C LEU A 262 -11.28 -7.85 6.73
N LYS A 263 -12.03 -6.83 7.16
CA LYS A 263 -11.59 -5.94 8.25
C LYS A 263 -11.36 -6.72 9.53
N ALA A 264 -12.30 -7.59 9.94
CA ALA A 264 -12.18 -8.38 11.15
C ALA A 264 -10.96 -9.34 11.08
N CYS A 265 -10.72 -9.91 9.90
CA CYS A 265 -9.56 -10.75 9.62
C CYS A 265 -8.24 -9.96 9.80
N TYR A 266 -8.06 -8.85 9.08
CA TYR A 266 -6.80 -8.11 9.06
C TYR A 266 -6.56 -7.24 10.31
N ASP A 267 -7.62 -6.84 11.02
CA ASP A 267 -7.47 -6.10 12.28
C ASP A 267 -6.78 -6.93 13.36
N ASN A 268 -6.84 -8.25 13.27
CA ASN A 268 -6.14 -9.13 14.19
C ASN A 268 -4.63 -9.16 13.95
N TYR A 269 -4.12 -8.82 12.76
CA TYR A 269 -2.69 -8.93 12.45
C TYR A 269 -1.82 -8.01 13.33
N PRO A 270 -0.60 -8.43 13.72
CA PRO A 270 0.32 -7.59 14.47
C PRO A 270 0.69 -6.34 13.68
N THR A 271 0.87 -5.22 14.39
CA THR A 271 1.52 -4.05 13.77
C THR A 271 3.03 -4.25 13.71
N ILE A 272 3.66 -3.72 12.67
CA ILE A 272 5.12 -3.75 12.53
C ILE A 272 5.80 -3.01 13.70
N ASP A 273 5.22 -1.92 14.18
CA ASP A 273 5.74 -1.17 15.32
C ASP A 273 5.76 -2.01 16.61
N GLU A 274 4.77 -2.89 16.82
CA GLU A 274 4.78 -3.86 17.94
C GLU A 274 5.91 -4.87 17.82
N LEU A 275 6.21 -5.30 16.59
CA LEU A 275 7.24 -6.30 16.31
C LEU A 275 8.67 -5.74 16.29
N THR A 276 8.84 -4.42 16.26
CA THR A 276 10.17 -3.83 16.05
C THR A 276 10.53 -2.72 17.04
N LYS A 277 9.61 -1.81 17.35
CA LYS A 277 9.89 -0.61 18.16
C LYS A 277 9.36 -0.73 19.58
N LYS A 278 8.07 -1.01 19.75
CA LYS A 278 7.41 -1.04 21.08
C LYS A 278 8.00 -2.11 21.98
N ASN A 279 8.42 -3.24 21.41
CA ASN A 279 8.95 -4.38 22.16
C ASN A 279 10.46 -4.56 21.99
N LYS A 280 11.20 -3.53 21.53
CA LYS A 280 12.64 -3.64 21.22
C LYS A 280 13.45 -4.23 22.40
N SER A 281 13.21 -3.76 23.61
CA SER A 281 13.88 -4.29 24.80
C SER A 281 13.54 -5.77 25.07
N SER A 282 12.27 -6.17 24.90
CA SER A 282 11.87 -7.58 25.04
C SER A 282 12.48 -8.46 23.96
N ILE A 283 12.64 -7.94 22.74
CA ILE A 283 13.29 -8.65 21.61
C ILE A 283 14.78 -8.86 21.92
N GLU A 284 15.50 -7.82 22.34
CA GLU A 284 16.93 -7.92 22.68
C GLU A 284 17.17 -8.91 23.83
N LYS A 285 16.31 -8.89 24.87
CA LYS A 285 16.35 -9.88 25.95
C LYS A 285 16.11 -11.30 25.43
N ALA A 286 15.17 -11.48 24.49
CA ALA A 286 14.83 -12.79 23.93
C ALA A 286 15.95 -13.32 23.04
N GLU A 287 16.58 -12.47 22.24
CA GLU A 287 17.77 -12.80 21.47
C GLU A 287 18.91 -13.25 22.38
N GLY A 288 19.12 -12.54 23.50
CA GLY A 288 20.09 -12.91 24.52
C GLY A 288 19.83 -14.28 25.13
N LEU A 289 18.60 -14.52 25.61
CA LEU A 289 18.18 -15.80 26.20
C LEU A 289 18.30 -16.96 25.19
N THR A 290 17.83 -16.75 23.97
CA THR A 290 17.92 -17.74 22.88
C THR A 290 19.38 -18.10 22.63
N LYS A 291 20.26 -17.10 22.51
CA LYS A 291 21.69 -17.31 22.31
C LYS A 291 22.33 -18.05 23.48
N GLU A 292 21.95 -17.74 24.72
CA GLU A 292 22.44 -18.44 25.90
C GLU A 292 22.09 -19.94 25.85
N ILE A 293 20.82 -20.26 25.56
CA ILE A 293 20.34 -21.64 25.46
C ILE A 293 21.10 -22.40 24.36
N LEU A 294 21.22 -21.81 23.17
CA LEU A 294 21.81 -22.47 21.99
C LEU A 294 23.34 -22.49 21.99
N SER A 295 23.99 -21.70 22.83
CA SER A 295 25.45 -21.70 22.96
C SER A 295 25.99 -22.98 23.62
N LYS A 296 25.12 -23.71 24.33
CA LYS A 296 25.46 -24.96 25.03
C LYS A 296 25.03 -26.14 24.15
N THR A 297 25.94 -27.07 23.92
CA THR A 297 25.58 -28.35 23.29
C THR A 297 24.55 -29.06 24.17
N PRO A 298 23.40 -29.51 23.64
CA PRO A 298 22.39 -30.20 24.44
C PRO A 298 22.89 -31.57 24.89
N SER A 299 22.48 -31.98 26.10
CA SER A 299 22.77 -33.30 26.68
C SER A 299 22.32 -34.47 25.81
N GLY A 300 21.24 -34.29 25.06
CA GLY A 300 20.62 -35.36 24.27
C GLY A 300 19.73 -36.29 25.10
N ASP A 301 19.43 -35.92 26.35
CA ASP A 301 18.45 -36.59 27.20
C ASP A 301 17.06 -35.94 27.00
N ALA A 302 16.10 -36.72 26.52
CA ALA A 302 14.72 -36.28 26.28
C ALA A 302 13.96 -35.85 27.54
N THR A 303 14.54 -36.01 28.74
CA THR A 303 14.00 -35.54 30.03
C THR A 303 14.61 -34.22 30.50
N LYS A 304 15.59 -33.67 29.77
CA LYS A 304 16.24 -32.40 30.10
C LYS A 304 15.75 -31.25 29.20
N THR A 305 15.48 -30.11 29.83
CA THR A 305 14.91 -28.92 29.17
C THR A 305 15.82 -28.35 28.09
N ASP A 306 17.14 -28.49 28.23
CA ASP A 306 18.11 -28.10 27.20
C ASP A 306 17.86 -28.83 25.87
N THR A 307 17.65 -30.15 25.92
CA THR A 307 17.34 -30.98 24.75
C THR A 307 16.03 -30.55 24.12
N VAL A 308 14.98 -30.32 24.93
CA VAL A 308 13.67 -29.90 24.40
C VAL A 308 13.70 -28.53 23.77
N CYS A 309 14.38 -27.57 24.37
CA CYS A 309 14.57 -26.27 23.74
C CYS A 309 15.30 -26.40 22.39
N HIS A 310 16.32 -27.27 22.27
CA HIS A 310 16.98 -27.51 20.99
C HIS A 310 16.09 -28.21 19.96
N VAL A 311 15.27 -29.17 20.38
CA VAL A 311 14.28 -29.82 19.49
C VAL A 311 13.27 -28.79 19.00
N LEU A 312 12.69 -27.99 19.91
CA LEU A 312 11.74 -26.94 19.55
C LEU A 312 12.36 -25.86 18.67
N TYR A 313 13.59 -25.45 18.96
CA TYR A 313 14.32 -24.50 18.13
C TYR A 313 14.46 -25.02 16.71
N LYS A 314 14.89 -26.28 16.52
CA LYS A 314 15.02 -26.89 15.20
C LYS A 314 13.69 -27.15 14.49
N LEU A 315 12.62 -27.42 15.24
CA LEU A 315 11.26 -27.53 14.69
C LEU A 315 10.73 -26.17 14.21
N PHE A 316 11.09 -25.09 14.90
CA PHE A 316 10.60 -23.74 14.61
C PHE A 316 11.57 -22.92 13.75
N GLU A 317 12.80 -23.38 13.56
CA GLU A 317 13.78 -22.76 12.65
C GLU A 317 13.33 -22.96 11.20
N GLN A 318 13.23 -21.85 10.45
CA GLN A 318 12.65 -21.81 9.10
C GLN A 318 13.65 -21.26 8.11
N GLU A 319 14.23 -22.05 7.19
CA GLU A 319 15.06 -21.58 6.05
C GLU A 319 15.79 -20.22 6.29
N ASN A 320 16.51 -20.09 7.42
CA ASN A 320 17.23 -18.90 7.90
C ASN A 320 16.48 -17.86 8.79
N GLN A 321 15.33 -18.19 9.38
CA GLN A 321 14.68 -17.47 10.47
C GLN A 321 14.77 -18.30 11.75
N GLU A 322 15.44 -17.76 12.75
CA GLU A 322 15.63 -18.38 14.05
C GLU A 322 14.34 -18.30 14.88
N CYS A 323 14.04 -19.26 15.76
CA CYS A 323 13.02 -19.05 16.80
C CYS A 323 13.56 -18.14 17.92
N LEU A 324 12.71 -17.34 18.56
CA LEU A 324 13.04 -16.65 19.82
C LEU A 324 12.48 -17.40 21.02
N PHE A 325 13.33 -17.75 21.97
CA PHE A 325 12.89 -18.06 23.32
C PHE A 325 12.75 -16.79 24.14
N PHE A 326 11.64 -16.68 24.87
CA PHE A 326 11.41 -15.61 25.85
C PHE A 326 10.82 -16.18 27.14
N ASP A 327 10.91 -15.41 28.21
CA ASP A 327 10.31 -15.72 29.50
C ASP A 327 9.34 -14.59 29.87
N SER A 328 8.04 -14.85 29.76
CA SER A 328 7.01 -13.83 30.07
C SER A 328 6.98 -13.43 31.54
N THR A 329 7.58 -14.22 32.44
CA THR A 329 7.71 -13.86 33.87
C THR A 329 8.82 -12.84 34.13
N GLN A 330 9.68 -12.56 33.14
CA GLN A 330 10.81 -11.62 33.23
C GLN A 330 10.56 -10.30 32.48
N ASP A 331 9.30 -9.85 32.43
CA ASP A 331 8.86 -8.62 31.74
C ASP A 331 9.26 -8.57 30.25
N MET A 332 9.14 -9.73 29.60
CA MET A 332 9.31 -9.87 28.16
C MET A 332 7.93 -9.97 27.50
N LYS A 333 7.56 -8.97 26.70
CA LYS A 333 6.29 -8.93 25.97
C LYS A 333 6.57 -9.04 24.48
N LEU A 334 6.49 -10.25 23.94
CA LEU A 334 6.57 -10.50 22.51
C LEU A 334 5.18 -10.77 21.94
N HIS A 335 4.93 -10.26 20.74
CA HIS A 335 3.73 -10.63 19.99
C HIS A 335 3.94 -12.04 19.45
N ASP A 336 3.01 -12.93 19.75
CA ASP A 336 3.08 -14.32 19.33
C ASP A 336 2.53 -14.47 17.90
N ALA A 337 3.34 -15.03 16.99
CA ALA A 337 2.94 -15.34 15.62
C ALA A 337 1.74 -16.32 15.57
N SER A 338 1.48 -17.07 16.65
CA SER A 338 0.35 -18.02 16.76
C SER A 338 -1.02 -17.37 16.87
N SER A 339 -1.07 -16.11 17.33
CA SER A 339 -2.30 -15.51 17.85
C SER A 339 -3.35 -15.21 16.78
N ASN A 340 -2.98 -15.21 15.49
CA ASN A 340 -3.83 -14.78 14.37
C ASN A 340 -3.86 -15.78 13.21
N LEU A 341 -3.63 -17.05 13.52
CA LEU A 341 -3.43 -18.15 12.56
C LEU A 341 -4.72 -18.81 12.03
N ALA A 342 -5.91 -18.30 12.38
CA ALA A 342 -7.17 -18.86 11.88
C ALA A 342 -7.39 -18.63 10.36
N ASP A 343 -6.55 -17.83 9.73
CA ASP A 343 -6.82 -17.16 8.45
C ASP A 343 -5.89 -17.61 7.30
N PHE A 344 -5.33 -18.83 7.32
CA PHE A 344 -4.57 -19.29 6.16
C PHE A 344 -5.49 -19.80 5.03
N SER A 345 -5.99 -18.89 4.22
CA SER A 345 -5.95 -19.12 2.77
C SER A 345 -4.85 -18.22 2.20
N THR A 346 -3.58 -18.50 2.52
CA THR A 346 -2.48 -17.53 2.34
C THR A 346 -1.41 -18.08 1.41
N GLN A 347 -1.65 -18.02 0.10
CA GLN A 347 -0.55 -18.06 -0.88
C GLN A 347 0.29 -16.76 -0.83
N ASP A 348 -0.26 -15.69 -0.24
CA ASP A 348 0.22 -14.33 -0.52
C ASP A 348 0.99 -13.66 0.63
N LYS A 349 0.88 -14.13 1.89
CA LYS A 349 1.56 -13.55 3.07
C LYS A 349 1.55 -12.00 3.07
N PRO A 350 0.38 -11.33 3.15
CA PRO A 350 0.27 -9.92 2.85
C PRO A 350 0.75 -8.97 3.97
N PHE A 351 1.07 -7.74 3.58
CA PHE A 351 1.05 -6.57 4.43
C PHE A 351 -0.32 -5.91 4.38
N VAL A 352 -0.64 -5.17 5.43
CA VAL A 352 -1.86 -4.36 5.50
C VAL A 352 -1.50 -2.94 5.93
N LEU A 353 -1.64 -1.99 5.01
CA LEU A 353 -1.57 -0.58 5.31
C LEU A 353 -2.96 -0.10 5.74
N LYS A 354 -3.09 0.39 6.97
CA LYS A 354 -4.33 1.01 7.45
C LYS A 354 -4.21 2.53 7.44
N LEU A 355 -5.25 3.16 6.94
CA LEU A 355 -5.44 4.60 6.88
C LEU A 355 -6.73 4.96 7.62
N ASN A 356 -6.80 6.16 8.22
CA ASN A 356 -7.99 6.60 8.94
C ASN A 356 -9.23 6.65 8.03
N ASN A 357 -9.05 7.04 6.76
CA ASN A 357 -10.10 7.08 5.74
C ASN A 357 -9.49 7.05 4.32
N VAL A 358 -10.36 7.09 3.30
CA VAL A 358 -9.98 6.96 1.89
C VAL A 358 -9.17 8.15 1.36
N HIS A 359 -9.12 9.29 2.05
CA HIS A 359 -8.30 10.43 1.63
C HIS A 359 -6.81 10.09 1.60
N GLY A 360 -6.36 9.20 2.50
CA GLY A 360 -4.97 8.75 2.53
C GLY A 360 -4.51 8.01 1.27
N LEU A 361 -5.45 7.59 0.42
CA LEU A 361 -5.17 7.01 -0.89
C LEU A 361 -4.69 8.05 -1.92
N GLY A 362 -4.59 9.34 -1.57
CA GLY A 362 -3.92 10.36 -2.41
C GLY A 362 -4.86 11.18 -3.31
N THR A 363 -6.17 11.13 -3.06
CA THR A 363 -7.20 11.80 -3.87
C THR A 363 -7.99 12.76 -2.99
N LYS A 364 -7.70 14.05 -3.13
CA LYS A 364 -8.31 15.14 -2.34
C LYS A 364 -9.79 15.39 -2.67
N THR A 365 -10.42 14.57 -3.53
CA THR A 365 -11.73 14.84 -4.14
C THR A 365 -12.90 13.99 -3.60
N TYR A 366 -12.67 12.98 -2.76
CA TYR A 366 -13.77 12.18 -2.19
C TYR A 366 -14.33 12.87 -0.94
N ALA A 367 -15.64 13.10 -0.81
CA ALA A 367 -16.19 13.57 0.48
C ALA A 367 -16.31 12.38 1.45
N ASP A 368 -15.97 12.57 2.73
CA ASP A 368 -16.00 11.50 3.74
C ASP A 368 -17.39 11.42 4.41
N ASP A 369 -18.43 11.06 3.65
CA ASP A 369 -19.80 10.83 4.18
C ASP A 369 -20.12 9.34 4.42
N GLY A 370 -19.10 8.49 4.54
CA GLY A 370 -19.26 7.05 4.76
C GLY A 370 -19.60 6.27 3.48
N GLN A 371 -20.65 6.70 2.77
CA GLN A 371 -21.12 6.04 1.54
C GLN A 371 -20.15 6.27 0.38
N GLN A 372 -19.60 7.48 0.25
CA GLN A 372 -18.58 7.77 -0.77
C GLN A 372 -17.30 6.97 -0.56
N GLY A 373 -16.86 6.80 0.69
CA GLY A 373 -15.67 5.99 1.00
C GLY A 373 -15.83 4.51 0.60
N LEU A 374 -17.01 3.94 0.83
CA LEU A 374 -17.32 2.58 0.40
C LEU A 374 -17.35 2.44 -1.13
N ASN A 375 -17.89 3.43 -1.84
CA ASN A 375 -17.91 3.45 -3.31
C ASN A 375 -16.49 3.52 -3.91
N VAL A 376 -15.58 4.28 -3.29
CA VAL A 376 -14.17 4.33 -3.69
C VAL A 376 -13.53 2.96 -3.57
N VAL A 377 -13.67 2.31 -2.41
CA VAL A 377 -13.11 0.96 -2.18
C VAL A 377 -13.69 -0.05 -3.18
N GLN A 378 -14.99 0.01 -3.45
CA GLN A 378 -15.63 -0.86 -4.46
C GLN A 378 -15.08 -0.64 -5.87
N THR A 379 -14.84 0.62 -6.25
CA THR A 379 -14.27 0.98 -7.56
C THR A 379 -12.87 0.40 -7.71
N LEU A 380 -12.02 0.59 -6.70
CA LEU A 380 -10.65 0.09 -6.71
C LEU A 380 -10.60 -1.44 -6.73
N GLU A 381 -11.48 -2.12 -6.00
CA GLU A 381 -11.62 -3.58 -6.07
C GLU A 381 -11.99 -4.05 -7.47
N ARG A 382 -12.97 -3.42 -8.13
CA ARG A 382 -13.35 -3.80 -9.50
C ARG A 382 -12.25 -3.57 -10.52
N ALA A 383 -11.58 -2.40 -10.47
CA ALA A 383 -10.47 -2.12 -11.36
C ALA A 383 -9.34 -3.15 -11.19
N ARG A 384 -9.05 -3.54 -9.94
CA ARG A 384 -8.11 -4.62 -9.62
C ARG A 384 -8.57 -5.98 -10.16
N GLU A 385 -9.81 -6.37 -9.94
CA GLU A 385 -10.37 -7.66 -10.41
C GLU A 385 -10.39 -7.76 -11.94
N GLN A 386 -10.59 -6.64 -12.63
CA GLN A 386 -10.60 -6.56 -14.09
C GLN A 386 -9.21 -6.34 -14.71
N ASN A 387 -8.15 -6.22 -13.89
CA ASN A 387 -6.80 -5.79 -14.33
C ASN A 387 -6.83 -4.49 -15.17
N GLN A 388 -7.73 -3.57 -14.83
CA GLN A 388 -7.87 -2.28 -15.50
C GLN A 388 -6.85 -1.29 -14.92
N SER A 389 -6.18 -0.52 -15.79
CA SER A 389 -5.32 0.58 -15.35
C SER A 389 -6.16 1.62 -14.60
N HIS A 390 -5.68 2.03 -13.44
CA HIS A 390 -6.36 2.98 -12.58
C HIS A 390 -5.31 3.87 -11.88
N PRO A 391 -5.31 5.20 -12.09
CA PRO A 391 -4.25 6.08 -11.59
C PRO A 391 -4.01 5.98 -10.08
N VAL A 392 -5.08 5.81 -9.29
CA VAL A 392 -4.95 5.65 -7.84
C VAL A 392 -4.29 4.33 -7.48
N LEU A 393 -4.55 3.24 -8.21
CA LEU A 393 -3.86 1.96 -7.99
C LEU A 393 -2.38 2.09 -8.33
N ASP A 394 -2.07 2.74 -9.46
CA ASP A 394 -0.69 2.96 -9.91
C ASP A 394 0.11 3.86 -8.94
N ASP A 395 -0.52 4.89 -8.40
CA ASP A 395 0.07 5.76 -7.36
C ASP A 395 0.27 5.03 -6.02
N ILE A 396 -0.71 4.23 -5.58
CA ILE A 396 -0.55 3.39 -4.38
C ILE A 396 0.62 2.42 -4.57
N VAL A 397 0.69 1.74 -5.72
CA VAL A 397 1.79 0.82 -6.05
C VAL A 397 3.14 1.54 -6.07
N ASP A 398 3.22 2.74 -6.65
CA ASP A 398 4.44 3.56 -6.65
C ASP A 398 4.89 3.94 -5.23
N ARG A 399 3.96 4.40 -4.39
CA ARG A 399 4.25 4.79 -3.01
C ARG A 399 4.63 3.59 -2.14
N LEU A 400 3.95 2.45 -2.30
CA LEU A 400 4.30 1.19 -1.64
C LEU A 400 5.69 0.72 -2.07
N ALA A 401 5.97 0.69 -3.38
CA ALA A 401 7.27 0.27 -3.91
C ALA A 401 8.41 1.13 -3.33
N LYS A 402 8.23 2.46 -3.28
CA LYS A 402 9.16 3.39 -2.64
C LYS A 402 9.28 3.20 -1.12
N ALA A 403 8.20 2.79 -0.44
CA ALA A 403 8.24 2.52 0.99
C ALA A 403 8.96 1.20 1.32
N HIS A 404 8.89 0.21 0.42
CA HIS A 404 9.58 -1.07 0.57
C HIS A 404 10.99 -1.09 -0.03
N ASP A 405 11.36 -0.06 -0.80
CA ASP A 405 12.62 0.00 -1.57
C ASP A 405 12.74 -1.13 -2.60
N VAL A 406 11.66 -1.34 -3.36
CA VAL A 406 11.52 -2.42 -4.36
C VAL A 406 10.99 -1.88 -5.69
N ASN A 407 11.05 -2.70 -6.74
CA ASN A 407 10.43 -2.34 -8.01
C ASN A 407 8.89 -2.41 -7.90
N LYS A 408 8.16 -1.54 -8.62
CA LYS A 408 6.69 -1.56 -8.70
C LYS A 408 6.12 -2.93 -9.05
N LYS A 409 6.81 -3.69 -9.92
CA LYS A 409 6.39 -5.04 -10.33
C LYS A 409 6.36 -6.05 -9.18
N GLN A 410 7.09 -5.79 -8.10
CA GLN A 410 7.11 -6.65 -6.91
C GLN A 410 5.93 -6.35 -5.97
N ILE A 411 5.21 -5.25 -6.15
CA ILE A 411 4.03 -4.93 -5.35
C ILE A 411 2.79 -5.49 -6.05
N LYS A 412 2.05 -6.36 -5.35
CA LYS A 412 0.73 -6.81 -5.83
C LYS A 412 -0.33 -6.42 -4.82
N ILE A 413 -1.26 -5.57 -5.25
CA ILE A 413 -2.45 -5.26 -4.45
C ILE A 413 -3.39 -6.48 -4.49
N LYS A 414 -3.81 -6.93 -3.31
CA LYS A 414 -4.67 -8.11 -3.15
C LYS A 414 -6.11 -7.74 -2.88
N ASN A 415 -6.34 -6.80 -1.97
CA ASN A 415 -7.66 -6.24 -1.75
C ASN A 415 -7.61 -4.89 -1.01
N PHE A 416 -8.77 -4.25 -0.93
CA PHE A 416 -9.08 -3.08 -0.13
C PHE A 416 -10.25 -3.40 0.81
N PHE A 417 -10.24 -2.80 2.00
CA PHE A 417 -11.39 -2.85 2.92
C PHE A 417 -11.74 -1.50 3.56
N TYR A 418 -13.01 -1.32 3.92
CA TYR A 418 -13.57 -0.11 4.53
C TYR A 418 -13.80 -0.23 6.05
N GLY A 419 -13.94 0.89 6.77
CA GLY A 419 -14.09 0.96 8.24
C GLY A 419 -12.84 1.45 9.00
N SER A 420 -12.10 2.37 8.39
CA SER A 420 -10.62 2.51 8.32
C SER A 420 -10.17 1.91 6.99
N CYS A 421 -9.64 2.74 6.08
CA CYS A 421 -9.29 2.31 4.74
C CYS A 421 -8.06 1.42 4.78
N GLY A 422 -8.23 0.14 4.47
CA GLY A 422 -7.16 -0.85 4.41
C GLY A 422 -6.70 -1.11 2.98
N VAL A 423 -5.39 -1.17 2.77
CA VAL A 423 -4.75 -1.64 1.53
C VAL A 423 -3.98 -2.91 1.86
N VAL A 424 -4.39 -4.03 1.28
CA VAL A 424 -3.77 -5.34 1.47
C VAL A 424 -2.93 -5.67 0.25
N TYR A 425 -1.64 -5.94 0.45
CA TYR A 425 -0.71 -6.11 -0.65
C TYR A 425 0.42 -7.08 -0.31
N THR A 426 1.04 -7.66 -1.32
CA THR A 426 2.25 -8.48 -1.18
C THR A 426 3.45 -7.74 -1.74
N VAL A 427 4.62 -8.16 -1.29
CA VAL A 427 5.90 -7.75 -1.84
C VAL A 427 6.62 -9.03 -2.25
N ASP A 428 6.86 -9.20 -3.55
CA ASP A 428 7.59 -10.34 -4.07
C ASP A 428 9.09 -10.21 -3.77
N ASP A 429 9.79 -11.35 -3.67
CA ASP A 429 11.25 -11.44 -3.47
C ASP A 429 11.77 -10.69 -2.23
N LEU A 430 10.98 -10.69 -1.15
CA LEU A 430 11.41 -10.11 0.13
C LEU A 430 12.70 -10.78 0.63
N PRO A 431 13.64 -9.99 1.19
CA PRO A 431 14.85 -10.55 1.78
C PRO A 431 14.50 -11.44 2.97
N LYS A 432 15.23 -12.56 3.12
CA LYS A 432 14.99 -13.56 4.18
C LYS A 432 14.99 -12.97 5.59
N ASN A 433 15.77 -11.92 5.85
CA ASN A 433 15.81 -11.18 7.12
C ASN A 433 15.09 -9.83 7.04
N ILE A 434 13.82 -9.87 6.61
CA ILE A 434 12.99 -8.66 6.49
C ILE A 434 12.81 -7.92 7.83
N VAL A 435 12.83 -8.63 8.96
CA VAL A 435 12.55 -8.06 10.29
C VAL A 435 13.41 -6.82 10.60
N LYS A 436 14.68 -6.82 10.17
CA LYS A 436 15.60 -5.68 10.37
C LYS A 436 15.19 -4.42 9.61
N SER A 437 14.53 -4.55 8.45
CA SER A 437 14.10 -3.40 7.64
C SER A 437 12.66 -2.95 7.95
N LEU A 438 11.85 -3.79 8.57
CA LEU A 438 10.43 -3.53 8.85
C LEU A 438 10.16 -2.21 9.59
N SER A 439 10.99 -1.86 10.58
CA SER A 439 10.83 -0.60 11.35
C SER A 439 10.95 0.62 10.44
N THR A 440 11.91 0.61 9.51
CA THR A 440 12.13 1.70 8.54
C THR A 440 11.05 1.76 7.46
N VAL A 441 10.48 0.60 7.08
CA VAL A 441 9.33 0.52 6.16
C VAL A 441 8.14 1.28 6.76
N THR A 442 7.87 1.11 8.04
CA THR A 442 6.74 1.76 8.71
C THR A 442 6.86 3.27 8.69
N ASP A 443 8.07 3.81 8.90
CA ASP A 443 8.30 5.26 8.82
C ASP A 443 8.13 5.78 7.38
N ARG A 444 8.68 5.08 6.39
CA ARG A 444 8.51 5.46 4.98
C ARG A 444 7.06 5.40 4.51
N LEU A 445 6.26 4.43 5.00
CA LEU A 445 4.82 4.37 4.74
C LEU A 445 4.10 5.58 5.35
N ARG A 446 4.42 5.93 6.61
CA ARG A 446 3.83 7.09 7.28
C ARG A 446 4.12 8.42 6.56
N GLU A 447 5.32 8.57 5.99
CA GLU A 447 5.69 9.74 5.19
C GLU A 447 4.94 9.84 3.85
N ARG A 448 4.57 8.69 3.26
CA ARG A 448 4.02 8.62 1.89
C ARG A 448 2.50 8.55 1.84
N PHE A 449 1.87 8.11 2.93
CA PHE A 449 0.43 7.98 3.00
C PHE A 449 -0.12 8.94 4.06
N GLU A 450 -0.82 9.99 3.61
CA GLU A 450 -1.63 10.80 4.50
C GLU A 450 -2.63 9.91 5.25
N GLN A 451 -3.10 10.34 6.42
CA GLN A 451 -4.01 9.54 7.24
C GLN A 451 -3.45 8.16 7.66
N PHE A 452 -2.13 7.95 7.59
CA PHE A 452 -1.50 6.72 8.09
C PHE A 452 -1.94 6.41 9.52
N GLN A 453 -2.50 5.22 9.71
CA GLN A 453 -2.93 4.72 11.01
C GLN A 453 -1.95 3.69 11.54
N SER A 454 -1.69 2.64 10.75
CA SER A 454 -0.77 1.55 11.13
C SER A 454 -0.35 0.74 9.92
N ALA A 455 0.84 0.12 9.99
CA ALA A 455 1.23 -0.95 9.08
C ALA A 455 1.22 -2.28 9.84
N LYS A 456 0.45 -3.23 9.33
CA LYS A 456 0.37 -4.60 9.86
C LYS A 456 1.01 -5.57 8.87
N ILE A 457 1.41 -6.72 9.39
CA ILE A 457 2.11 -7.74 8.62
C ILE A 457 1.53 -9.11 8.94
N HIS A 458 1.45 -9.96 7.91
CA HIS A 458 1.07 -11.34 8.10
C HIS A 458 1.97 -12.02 9.16
N PRO A 459 1.41 -12.76 10.14
CA PRO A 459 2.19 -13.34 11.23
C PRO A 459 3.38 -14.22 10.79
N LEU A 460 3.26 -14.91 9.66
CA LEU A 460 4.32 -15.78 9.11
C LEU A 460 5.49 -15.05 8.45
N LEU A 461 5.38 -13.76 8.17
CA LEU A 461 6.51 -12.96 7.67
C LEU A 461 7.44 -12.50 8.80
N PHE A 462 7.10 -12.78 10.05
CA PHE A 462 7.88 -12.43 11.22
C PHE A 462 8.39 -13.68 11.96
N ARG A 463 9.47 -13.50 12.72
CA ARG A 463 10.22 -14.51 13.45
C ARG A 463 9.33 -15.26 14.47
N PRO A 464 9.27 -16.61 14.48
CA PRO A 464 8.54 -17.35 15.50
C PRO A 464 9.13 -17.11 16.89
N SER A 465 8.31 -17.19 17.94
CA SER A 465 8.76 -17.10 19.33
C SER A 465 8.05 -18.11 20.23
N PHE A 466 8.71 -18.54 21.30
CA PHE A 466 8.22 -19.53 22.25
C PHE A 466 8.53 -19.10 23.68
N ASP A 467 7.49 -19.01 24.52
CA ASP A 467 7.62 -18.68 25.93
C ASP A 467 8.11 -19.90 26.72
N ILE A 468 9.38 -19.95 27.12
CA ILE A 468 9.90 -21.10 27.88
C ILE A 468 9.30 -21.19 29.29
N SER A 469 8.75 -20.09 29.80
CA SER A 469 8.13 -20.06 31.12
C SER A 469 6.82 -20.83 31.18
N GLN A 470 6.26 -21.23 30.03
CA GLN A 470 5.02 -22.01 29.98
C GLN A 470 5.20 -23.46 30.38
N PHE A 471 6.44 -23.96 30.51
CA PHE A 471 6.66 -25.29 31.04
C PHE A 471 6.26 -25.38 32.51
N ASP A 472 5.61 -26.48 32.88
CA ASP A 472 5.17 -26.79 34.24
C ASP A 472 5.65 -28.19 34.61
N GLU A 473 6.63 -28.25 35.50
CA GLU A 473 7.25 -29.50 35.93
C GLU A 473 6.27 -30.48 36.57
N ARG A 474 5.16 -29.98 37.17
CA ARG A 474 4.10 -30.82 37.75
C ARG A 474 3.43 -31.70 36.70
N GLY A 475 3.43 -31.26 35.44
CA GLY A 475 2.90 -32.01 34.32
C GLY A 475 3.92 -32.96 33.69
N ASN A 476 5.21 -32.89 34.04
CA ASN A 476 6.23 -33.71 33.39
C ASN A 476 6.02 -35.20 33.67
N LYS A 477 6.19 -36.04 32.65
CA LYS A 477 6.04 -37.49 32.79
C LYS A 477 6.78 -38.25 31.70
N THR A 478 7.63 -39.20 32.10
CA THR A 478 8.19 -40.21 31.18
C THR A 478 7.29 -41.45 31.20
N PHE A 479 6.92 -41.93 30.02
CA PHE A 479 6.05 -43.09 29.87
C PHE A 479 6.90 -44.33 29.56
N THR A 480 7.17 -45.17 30.57
CA THR A 480 8.05 -46.34 30.44
C THR A 480 7.31 -47.65 30.18
N GLU A 481 6.04 -47.73 30.57
CA GLU A 481 5.24 -48.95 30.51
C GLU A 481 4.07 -48.83 29.54
N GLN A 482 3.75 -49.94 28.87
CA GLN A 482 2.60 -50.01 27.98
C GLN A 482 1.30 -50.07 28.77
N GLY A 483 0.36 -49.21 28.41
CA GLY A 483 -0.90 -49.09 29.12
C GLY A 483 -1.98 -48.47 28.25
N LYS A 484 -3.23 -48.88 28.51
CA LYS A 484 -4.43 -48.23 28.00
C LYS A 484 -5.27 -47.75 29.17
N LEU A 485 -5.93 -46.61 29.00
CA LEU A 485 -6.78 -45.99 30.01
C LEU A 485 -8.14 -45.70 29.40
N GLU A 486 -9.19 -45.79 30.21
CA GLU A 486 -10.53 -45.38 29.81
C GLU A 486 -10.75 -43.92 30.23
N VAL A 487 -10.89 -43.03 29.26
CA VAL A 487 -10.89 -41.58 29.45
C VAL A 487 -12.21 -40.96 29.04
N GLY A 488 -12.58 -39.85 29.68
CA GLY A 488 -13.86 -39.16 29.46
C GLY A 488 -14.90 -39.43 30.55
N PRO A 489 -16.12 -38.89 30.37
CA PRO A 489 -17.14 -38.90 31.41
C PRO A 489 -17.82 -40.26 31.56
N PRO A 490 -18.49 -40.53 32.70
CA PRO A 490 -19.24 -41.76 32.92
C PRO A 490 -20.22 -42.06 31.77
N GLY A 491 -20.28 -43.31 31.31
CA GLY A 491 -21.14 -43.75 30.21
C GLY A 491 -20.68 -43.37 28.79
N ARG A 492 -19.63 -42.56 28.64
CA ARG A 492 -19.09 -42.13 27.33
C ARG A 492 -17.56 -42.26 27.26
N LYS A 493 -16.99 -43.25 27.96
CA LYS A 493 -15.55 -43.47 28.02
C LYS A 493 -14.99 -43.94 26.67
N MET A 494 -13.76 -43.50 26.38
CA MET A 494 -13.00 -43.89 25.20
C MET A 494 -11.66 -44.50 25.64
N THR A 495 -11.17 -45.49 24.90
CA THR A 495 -9.83 -46.04 25.12
C THR A 495 -8.76 -45.05 24.66
N TYR A 496 -7.81 -44.76 25.53
CA TYR A 496 -6.62 -43.95 25.28
C TYR A 496 -5.36 -44.79 25.47
N TYR A 497 -4.47 -44.77 24.49
CA TYR A 497 -3.22 -45.53 24.53
C TYR A 497 -2.09 -44.64 25.04
N GLN A 498 -1.32 -45.08 26.03
CA GLN A 498 -0.21 -44.31 26.56
C GLN A 498 0.96 -44.23 25.56
N PRO A 499 1.71 -43.11 25.51
CA PRO A 499 2.77 -42.90 24.54
C PRO A 499 4.09 -43.46 25.07
N VAL A 500 4.25 -44.79 25.07
CA VAL A 500 5.44 -45.45 25.63
C VAL A 500 6.72 -45.01 24.92
N GLY A 501 7.75 -44.72 25.70
CA GLY A 501 9.04 -44.19 25.25
C GLY A 501 9.04 -42.68 25.00
N TRP A 502 7.93 -41.98 25.28
CA TRP A 502 7.87 -40.53 25.19
C TRP A 502 8.04 -39.88 26.56
N THR A 503 8.62 -38.69 26.56
CA THR A 503 8.67 -37.79 27.70
C THR A 503 7.74 -36.61 27.45
N ARG A 504 6.83 -36.36 28.37
CA ARG A 504 5.98 -35.17 28.38
C ARG A 504 6.63 -34.05 29.16
N TYR A 505 6.60 -32.87 28.57
CA TYR A 505 6.77 -31.59 29.21
C TYR A 505 5.40 -30.97 29.45
N GLY A 506 5.04 -30.79 30.71
CA GLY A 506 3.77 -30.18 31.09
C GLY A 506 3.70 -28.71 30.69
N LEU A 507 2.50 -28.24 30.36
CA LEU A 507 2.25 -26.83 30.08
C LEU A 507 1.47 -26.18 31.23
N LYS A 508 1.71 -24.89 31.49
CA LYS A 508 0.95 -24.06 32.43
C LYS A 508 -0.43 -23.77 31.87
N VAL A 509 -1.38 -24.63 32.21
CA VAL A 509 -2.76 -24.58 31.71
C VAL A 509 -3.82 -24.46 32.81
N LEU A 510 -3.43 -24.60 34.07
CA LEU A 510 -4.33 -24.45 35.22
C LEU A 510 -4.75 -22.99 35.38
N GLY A 511 -6.05 -22.76 35.58
CA GLY A 511 -6.65 -21.42 35.68
C GLY A 511 -6.65 -20.63 34.36
N ARG A 512 -6.24 -21.24 33.23
CA ARG A 512 -6.22 -20.59 31.91
C ARG A 512 -7.59 -20.59 31.23
N TYR A 513 -8.44 -21.55 31.59
CA TYR A 513 -9.77 -21.74 31.01
C TYR A 513 -10.86 -21.50 32.06
N GLU A 514 -12.13 -21.64 31.67
CA GLU A 514 -13.28 -21.38 32.56
C GLU A 514 -13.25 -22.25 33.83
N ASN A 515 -12.61 -23.42 33.75
CA ASN A 515 -12.31 -24.32 34.87
C ASN A 515 -11.21 -25.32 34.46
N ASP A 516 -10.72 -26.09 35.42
CA ASP A 516 -9.67 -27.11 35.22
C ASP A 516 -10.22 -28.55 35.17
N THR A 517 -11.55 -28.74 35.22
CA THR A 517 -12.15 -30.10 35.31
C THR A 517 -11.91 -30.97 34.07
N TRP A 518 -11.51 -30.36 32.95
CA TRP A 518 -11.05 -31.04 31.74
C TRP A 518 -9.71 -31.78 31.93
N LEU A 519 -8.97 -31.49 33.00
CA LEU A 519 -7.74 -32.18 33.42
C LEU A 519 -7.95 -33.16 34.58
N ASP A 520 -9.13 -33.21 35.18
CA ASP A 520 -9.39 -34.03 36.37
C ASP A 520 -9.10 -35.52 36.14
N PRO A 521 -8.85 -36.29 37.21
CA PRO A 521 -8.71 -37.75 37.14
C PRO A 521 -9.89 -38.43 36.41
N PHE A 522 -9.63 -39.58 35.79
CA PHE A 522 -10.64 -40.31 35.01
C PHE A 522 -11.87 -40.66 35.86
N GLY A 523 -13.07 -40.32 35.38
CA GLY A 523 -14.35 -40.61 36.06
C GLY A 523 -15.19 -39.39 36.46
N HIS A 524 -14.66 -38.16 36.40
CA HIS A 524 -15.45 -36.94 36.63
C HIS A 524 -16.38 -36.62 35.43
N GLU A 525 -17.60 -36.11 35.68
CA GLU A 525 -18.63 -35.88 34.65
C GLU A 525 -18.24 -34.85 33.60
N LYS A 526 -17.32 -33.94 33.92
CA LYS A 526 -16.83 -32.89 33.00
C LYS A 526 -15.45 -33.19 32.42
N ASN A 527 -14.95 -34.42 32.60
CA ASN A 527 -13.61 -34.78 32.15
C ASN A 527 -13.54 -34.89 30.62
N TRP A 528 -12.48 -34.35 30.04
CA TRP A 528 -12.25 -34.37 28.60
C TRP A 528 -11.48 -35.62 28.17
N TYR A 529 -11.70 -36.06 26.93
CA TYR A 529 -10.91 -37.13 26.35
C TYR A 529 -9.44 -36.73 26.23
N LYS A 530 -8.54 -37.71 26.22
CA LYS A 530 -7.11 -37.50 25.97
C LYS A 530 -6.75 -38.04 24.60
N ALA A 531 -5.90 -37.29 23.89
CA ALA A 531 -5.49 -37.61 22.54
C ALA A 531 -4.13 -36.97 22.22
N TYR A 532 -3.70 -37.14 20.98
CA TYR A 532 -2.45 -36.65 20.42
C TYR A 532 -2.70 -35.90 19.13
N HIS A 533 -1.96 -34.83 18.92
CA HIS A 533 -1.94 -34.07 17.68
C HIS A 533 -0.51 -34.04 17.14
N GLY A 534 -0.33 -34.43 15.88
CA GLY A 534 0.98 -34.45 15.23
C GLY A 534 1.55 -33.05 15.00
N THR A 535 2.86 -32.92 14.86
CA THR A 535 3.52 -31.63 14.57
C THR A 535 4.24 -31.59 13.21
N GLY A 536 4.10 -32.60 12.33
CA GLY A 536 4.67 -32.49 10.98
C GLY A 536 4.45 -33.69 10.05
N ARG A 537 4.37 -33.43 8.72
CA ARG A 537 4.01 -34.32 7.59
C ARG A 537 2.59 -34.10 7.05
N ALA A 538 2.43 -32.95 6.43
CA ALA A 538 1.51 -32.79 5.31
C ALA A 538 2.41 -32.82 4.05
N GLU A 539 2.49 -33.93 3.32
CA GLU A 539 3.26 -33.99 2.06
C GLU A 539 2.42 -33.45 0.90
N ALA A 540 3.03 -32.83 -0.13
CA ALA A 540 2.27 -32.27 -1.26
C ALA A 540 1.37 -33.30 -1.98
N GLN A 541 1.74 -34.58 -1.93
CA GLN A 541 1.00 -35.68 -2.54
C GLN A 541 -0.29 -36.04 -1.79
N ASP A 542 -0.41 -35.66 -0.51
CA ASP A 542 -1.60 -35.91 0.31
C ASP A 542 -2.78 -34.98 -0.05
N PHE A 543 -2.56 -34.02 -0.96
CA PHE A 543 -3.49 -32.90 -1.21
C PHE A 543 -4.02 -32.79 -2.64
N GLY A 544 -3.69 -33.74 -3.52
CA GLY A 544 -4.07 -33.65 -4.94
C GLY A 544 -3.49 -32.39 -5.62
N LYS A 545 -3.62 -32.29 -6.94
CA LYS A 545 -3.09 -31.15 -7.72
C LYS A 545 -3.87 -29.84 -7.52
N ALA A 546 -4.75 -29.74 -6.52
CA ALA A 546 -5.78 -28.71 -6.46
C ALA A 546 -5.33 -27.40 -5.80
N ASP A 547 -4.34 -27.39 -4.92
CA ASP A 547 -3.87 -26.16 -4.27
C ASP A 547 -2.35 -26.04 -4.33
N GLY A 548 -1.89 -25.00 -5.05
CA GLY A 548 -0.47 -24.67 -5.23
C GLY A 548 0.25 -24.41 -3.91
N ASP A 549 1.55 -24.73 -3.91
CA ASP A 549 2.54 -24.57 -2.84
C ASP A 549 1.95 -24.29 -1.45
N ILE A 550 1.37 -25.35 -0.87
CA ILE A 550 1.01 -25.37 0.54
C ILE A 550 2.31 -25.15 1.31
N ASP A 551 2.30 -24.15 2.20
CA ASP A 551 3.48 -23.70 2.94
C ASP A 551 3.91 -24.74 4.00
N LYS A 552 4.49 -25.86 3.52
CA LYS A 552 4.97 -27.02 4.29
C LYS A 552 5.89 -26.60 5.43
N GLN A 553 6.61 -25.49 5.22
CA GLN A 553 7.53 -24.88 6.15
C GLN A 553 6.91 -24.65 7.53
N TYR A 554 5.68 -24.16 7.57
CA TYR A 554 5.08 -23.69 8.83
C TYR A 554 4.24 -24.75 9.53
N ALA A 555 4.12 -25.98 9.04
CA ALA A 555 3.25 -26.99 9.64
C ALA A 555 3.59 -27.30 11.11
N ALA A 556 4.89 -27.29 11.47
CA ALA A 556 5.33 -27.49 12.86
C ALA A 556 5.05 -26.27 13.74
N ILE A 557 5.22 -25.06 13.18
CA ILE A 557 4.86 -23.80 13.85
C ILE A 557 3.34 -23.71 13.99
N ASP A 558 2.55 -24.13 13.01
CA ASP A 558 1.07 -24.12 12.98
C ASP A 558 0.50 -25.14 13.99
N ALA A 559 1.09 -26.33 14.05
CA ALA A 559 0.72 -27.33 15.04
C ALA A 559 1.09 -26.89 16.47
N ALA A 560 2.32 -26.38 16.68
CA ALA A 560 2.82 -26.00 17.99
C ALA A 560 2.46 -24.57 18.43
N ALA A 561 1.95 -23.73 17.54
CA ALA A 561 1.35 -22.43 17.81
C ALA A 561 0.26 -22.51 18.89
N SER A 562 -0.37 -23.68 19.01
CA SER A 562 -1.39 -24.05 19.98
C SER A 562 -0.98 -23.91 21.46
N ILE A 563 0.31 -23.69 21.76
CA ILE A 563 0.85 -23.78 23.12
C ILE A 563 0.64 -22.48 23.93
N HIS A 564 0.65 -21.29 23.30
CA HIS A 564 0.76 -20.04 24.06
C HIS A 564 -0.56 -19.28 24.32
N LYS A 565 -1.57 -19.21 23.42
CA LYS A 565 -2.80 -18.46 23.78
C LYS A 565 -4.15 -18.81 23.13
N ASN A 566 -4.24 -19.08 21.83
CA ASN A 566 -5.53 -18.90 21.12
C ASN A 566 -6.24 -20.16 20.56
N GLY A 567 -5.77 -21.37 20.90
CA GLY A 567 -6.42 -22.62 20.48
C GLY A 567 -5.92 -23.15 19.13
N PHE A 568 -6.37 -24.36 18.79
CA PHE A 568 -5.98 -25.07 17.56
C PHE A 568 -6.57 -24.41 16.31
N ARG A 569 -6.06 -24.74 15.12
CA ARG A 569 -6.69 -24.39 13.86
C ARG A 569 -7.40 -25.60 13.26
N GLU A 570 -8.53 -25.38 12.59
CA GLU A 570 -9.11 -26.38 11.71
C GLU A 570 -8.09 -26.83 10.65
N ALA A 571 -8.11 -28.12 10.31
CA ALA A 571 -7.24 -28.66 9.28
C ALA A 571 -7.45 -27.92 7.94
N ARG A 572 -6.46 -27.94 7.06
CA ARG A 572 -6.60 -27.30 5.73
C ARG A 572 -7.37 -28.19 4.75
N VAL A 573 -7.36 -29.50 5.01
CA VAL A 573 -8.03 -30.53 4.23
C VAL A 573 -8.76 -31.48 5.15
N HIS A 574 -9.97 -31.87 4.72
CA HIS A 574 -11.01 -32.40 5.59
C HIS A 574 -11.58 -33.71 5.06
N VAL A 575 -10.79 -34.78 5.06
CA VAL A 575 -11.23 -36.12 4.61
C VAL A 575 -12.48 -36.61 5.39
N TYR A 576 -12.65 -36.11 6.62
CA TYR A 576 -13.74 -36.48 7.53
C TYR A 576 -14.50 -35.25 8.07
N GLY A 577 -14.44 -34.12 7.37
CA GLY A 577 -15.11 -32.87 7.76
C GLY A 577 -14.20 -31.81 8.37
N ALA A 578 -14.72 -30.59 8.43
CA ALA A 578 -14.01 -29.42 8.96
C ALA A 578 -13.69 -29.58 10.45
N GLY A 579 -12.47 -29.25 10.86
CA GLY A 579 -12.04 -29.39 12.26
C GLY A 579 -10.58 -29.75 12.46
N VAL A 580 -10.18 -29.81 13.74
CA VAL A 580 -8.85 -30.19 14.23
C VAL A 580 -8.75 -31.70 14.35
N TYR A 581 -7.70 -32.30 13.78
CA TYR A 581 -7.53 -33.75 13.75
C TYR A 581 -6.64 -34.23 14.90
N CYS A 582 -7.09 -35.22 15.65
CA CYS A 582 -6.31 -35.84 16.71
C CYS A 582 -6.59 -37.34 16.80
N SER A 583 -5.79 -38.04 17.60
CA SER A 583 -5.90 -39.49 17.76
C SER A 583 -5.78 -39.91 19.22
N PRO A 584 -6.58 -40.88 19.71
CA PRO A 584 -6.36 -41.50 21.03
C PRO A 584 -5.17 -42.48 21.05
N ASP A 585 -4.66 -42.86 19.89
CA ASP A 585 -3.53 -43.77 19.72
C ASP A 585 -2.32 -43.00 19.19
N PRO A 586 -1.20 -42.92 19.94
CA PRO A 586 -0.04 -42.15 19.52
C PRO A 586 0.66 -42.72 18.29
N THR A 587 0.45 -43.99 17.96
CA THR A 587 1.09 -44.61 16.78
C THR A 587 0.59 -44.02 15.46
N PHE A 588 -0.67 -43.57 15.42
CA PHE A 588 -1.27 -42.97 14.24
C PHE A 588 -0.61 -41.64 13.84
N PRO A 589 -0.53 -40.61 14.72
CA PRO A 589 0.19 -39.39 14.40
C PRO A 589 1.68 -39.67 14.22
N VAL A 590 2.29 -40.61 14.93
CA VAL A 590 3.71 -40.94 14.71
C VAL A 590 4.01 -41.41 13.29
N LYS A 591 3.14 -42.27 12.73
CA LYS A 591 3.33 -42.82 11.38
C LYS A 591 3.09 -41.76 10.29
N ASN A 592 2.09 -40.90 10.49
CA ASN A 592 1.54 -40.09 9.41
C ASN A 592 1.80 -38.58 9.57
N TYR A 593 1.97 -38.09 10.80
CA TYR A 593 1.93 -36.67 11.16
C TYR A 593 2.97 -36.26 12.20
N VAL A 594 4.07 -37.01 12.35
CA VAL A 594 5.25 -36.61 13.13
C VAL A 594 6.53 -36.76 12.31
N GLY A 595 7.34 -35.71 12.28
CA GLY A 595 8.69 -35.71 11.69
C GLY A 595 9.80 -35.91 12.74
N THR A 596 11.02 -36.18 12.26
CA THR A 596 12.22 -36.30 13.11
C THR A 596 13.11 -35.07 12.97
N VAL A 597 13.69 -34.64 14.09
CA VAL A 597 14.71 -33.59 14.19
C VAL A 597 16.03 -34.20 14.63
N GLU A 598 17.11 -33.87 13.94
CA GLU A 598 18.46 -34.30 14.29
C GLU A 598 19.21 -33.20 15.06
N LEU A 599 19.78 -33.55 16.21
CA LEU A 599 20.58 -32.67 17.06
C LEU A 599 22.00 -33.23 17.21
N LYS A 600 22.99 -32.33 17.19
CA LYS A 600 24.33 -32.63 17.70
C LYS A 600 24.29 -32.49 19.22
N THR A 601 24.48 -33.60 19.94
CA THR A 601 24.41 -33.63 21.41
C THR A 601 25.78 -33.93 22.00
N GLU A 602 25.91 -33.80 23.33
CA GLU A 602 27.12 -34.20 24.07
C GLU A 602 27.46 -35.69 23.86
N GLN A 603 26.46 -36.52 23.55
CA GLN A 603 26.60 -37.96 23.28
C GLN A 603 26.70 -38.29 21.79
N GLY A 604 26.88 -37.29 20.92
CA GLY A 604 26.89 -37.43 19.46
C GLY A 604 25.54 -37.09 18.80
N PRO A 605 25.40 -37.32 17.49
CA PRO A 605 24.16 -37.03 16.78
C PRO A 605 23.01 -37.93 17.26
N LYS A 606 21.87 -37.32 17.62
CA LYS A 606 20.64 -38.02 18.03
C LYS A 606 19.43 -37.48 17.28
N LYS A 607 18.41 -38.33 17.09
CA LYS A 607 17.15 -37.95 16.45
C LYS A 607 16.02 -37.93 17.46
N PHE A 608 15.14 -36.95 17.31
CA PHE A 608 14.01 -36.72 18.18
C PHE A 608 12.72 -36.55 17.39
N MET A 609 11.64 -37.09 17.90
CA MET A 609 10.29 -36.82 17.44
C MET A 609 9.56 -35.91 18.43
N CYS A 610 8.62 -35.11 17.93
CA CYS A 610 7.78 -34.22 18.72
C CYS A 610 6.31 -34.40 18.34
N MET A 611 5.42 -34.36 19.33
CA MET A 611 3.97 -34.24 19.12
C MET A 611 3.31 -33.54 20.29
N LEU A 612 2.06 -33.12 20.14
CA LEU A 612 1.29 -32.50 21.21
C LEU A 612 0.41 -33.54 21.92
N GLN A 613 0.30 -33.38 23.23
CA GLN A 613 -0.71 -34.06 24.03
C GLN A 613 -1.88 -33.11 24.29
N VAL A 614 -3.08 -33.57 23.94
CA VAL A 614 -4.28 -32.72 23.87
C VAL A 614 -5.44 -33.35 24.62
N ALA A 615 -6.30 -32.49 25.14
CA ALA A 615 -7.57 -32.83 25.74
C ALA A 615 -8.70 -32.38 24.81
N VAL A 616 -9.74 -33.20 24.65
CA VAL A 616 -10.82 -32.97 23.69
C VAL A 616 -12.17 -32.98 24.41
N ASN A 617 -12.96 -31.94 24.19
CA ASN A 617 -14.31 -31.81 24.75
C ASN A 617 -15.20 -32.95 24.24
N PRO A 618 -15.79 -33.79 25.11
CA PRO A 618 -16.65 -34.88 24.70
C PRO A 618 -17.86 -34.45 23.86
N ASP A 619 -18.35 -33.22 24.07
CA ASP A 619 -19.50 -32.67 23.34
C ASP A 619 -19.10 -31.94 22.04
N GLY A 620 -17.80 -31.74 21.83
CA GLY A 620 -17.24 -31.00 20.70
C GLY A 620 -16.46 -31.86 19.71
N VAL A 621 -16.54 -33.19 19.81
CA VAL A 621 -15.79 -34.13 18.97
C VAL A 621 -16.71 -34.96 18.07
N THR A 622 -16.27 -35.15 16.83
CA THR A 622 -16.85 -36.06 15.85
C THR A 622 -15.93 -37.27 15.71
N PHE A 623 -16.46 -38.46 15.98
CA PHE A 623 -15.76 -39.72 15.75
C PHE A 623 -15.92 -40.14 14.28
N THR A 624 -14.80 -40.47 13.65
CA THR A 624 -14.82 -40.88 12.24
C THR A 624 -15.01 -42.38 12.09
N THR A 625 -15.22 -42.85 10.86
CA THR A 625 -15.27 -44.30 10.55
C THR A 625 -13.92 -44.99 10.78
N ALA A 626 -12.82 -44.24 10.85
CA ALA A 626 -11.51 -44.71 11.29
C ALA A 626 -11.37 -44.41 12.80
N PRO A 627 -11.49 -45.41 13.70
CA PRO A 627 -11.60 -45.17 15.15
C PRO A 627 -10.37 -44.47 15.76
N GLN A 628 -9.22 -44.52 15.08
CA GLN A 628 -7.99 -43.83 15.44
C GLN A 628 -7.96 -42.35 15.05
N ILE A 629 -8.98 -41.81 14.39
CA ILE A 629 -9.05 -40.42 13.94
C ILE A 629 -10.29 -39.75 14.53
N TRP A 630 -10.06 -38.67 15.27
CA TRP A 630 -11.09 -37.80 15.82
C TRP A 630 -10.99 -36.43 15.17
N VAL A 631 -12.15 -35.83 14.87
CA VAL A 631 -12.26 -34.47 14.32
C VAL A 631 -12.93 -33.59 15.35
N VAL A 632 -12.32 -32.46 15.69
CA VAL A 632 -12.87 -31.46 16.61
C VAL A 632 -13.26 -30.24 15.79
N PRO A 633 -14.56 -30.05 15.45
CA PRO A 633 -14.96 -29.02 14.50
C PRO A 633 -14.66 -27.61 14.97
N LYS A 634 -14.62 -27.37 16.29
CA LYS A 634 -14.37 -26.03 16.84
C LYS A 634 -13.06 -26.02 17.63
N PRO A 635 -12.09 -25.17 17.26
CA PRO A 635 -10.85 -24.96 18.01
C PRO A 635 -10.94 -24.87 19.54
N LYS A 636 -12.00 -24.26 20.07
CA LYS A 636 -12.22 -24.10 21.52
C LYS A 636 -12.45 -25.42 22.26
N ASP A 637 -12.84 -26.47 21.53
CA ASP A 637 -13.20 -27.79 22.06
C ASP A 637 -12.01 -28.75 22.10
N ILE A 638 -10.79 -28.25 21.87
CA ILE A 638 -9.54 -28.99 22.01
C ILE A 638 -8.47 -28.10 22.66
N ARG A 639 -7.72 -28.66 23.62
CA ARG A 639 -6.75 -27.93 24.45
C ARG A 639 -5.44 -28.70 24.56
N THR A 640 -4.32 -28.04 24.29
CA THR A 640 -2.99 -28.63 24.52
C THR A 640 -2.63 -28.53 25.99
N TYR A 641 -2.05 -29.59 26.56
CA TYR A 641 -1.55 -29.57 27.94
C TYR A 641 -0.16 -30.17 28.12
N GLY A 642 0.45 -30.69 27.04
CA GLY A 642 1.82 -31.17 27.08
C GLY A 642 2.46 -31.23 25.70
N ILE A 643 3.78 -31.10 25.69
CA ILE A 643 4.64 -31.42 24.53
C ILE A 643 5.28 -32.76 24.80
N LEU A 644 5.20 -33.69 23.84
CA LEU A 644 5.80 -35.01 23.93
C LEU A 644 7.04 -35.06 23.05
N ILE A 645 8.17 -35.48 23.64
CA ILE A 645 9.45 -35.66 22.97
C ILE A 645 9.88 -37.12 23.11
N LYS A 646 10.43 -37.70 22.04
CA LYS A 646 10.96 -39.06 22.04
C LYS A 646 12.26 -39.12 21.24
N GLU A 647 13.30 -39.72 21.81
CA GLU A 647 14.51 -40.13 21.09
C GLU A 647 14.18 -41.35 20.21
N VAL A 648 14.65 -41.37 18.96
CA VAL A 648 14.32 -42.40 17.95
C VAL A 648 15.53 -43.02 17.27
#